data_AF-A0A1H3NPU7-F1
#
_entry.id   AF-A0A1H3NPU7-F1
#
_cell.length_a   1.000
_cell.length_b   1.000
_cell.length_c   1.000
_cell.angle_alpha   90.00
_cell.angle_beta   90.00
_cell.angle_gamma   90.00
#
_symmetry.space_group_name_H-M   'P 1'
#
loop_
_entity.id
_entity.type
_entity.pdbx_description
1 polymer ?
#
loop_
_entity_poly.entity_id
_entity_poly.type
_entity_poly.pdbx_seq_one_letter_code
_entity_poly.pdbx_strand_id
1 'polypeptide(L)'
;MSGDEKKRHQRKLGDRIKSIVRFYDDLAERTRYGPVQPYCHVPDLFEVDPEAERPLTVPGTFISEQVGGNIPVTADEGGLLDSEPLDLMLSYYLPGGYKRRWDFEMWTGDFAASQRDGYVDVTSGFEFRQDYPLEEVLSLTDSEEYTPFGYETDEVGLYVPEEIYVKQPASPRYFFDTVHKHVLNYNPDTVPDEDVIDLGMSDPSSNFLWFKHLHRLGGDIERFDIEEEGELFSRIVFSDESVFLKCYYATVLTLYRQDQRTFSDVVRYFNDRSGRVAFVTSEEKSQVLLFDIPREWVEKSVSRQLDSNESLRRDLGFAQLYRELWDDLFFTDRTIQNVYGVDPVFRSLQAADYWIRTSDESPNSVFEASVNEICGVLDKVIPESGPSRLRLMGYDSDQREDLKDLFRDNSEELREVLENCASIENQRTFTEQVLVHSLQNAVAGWAVAAGLGGSDFETWYDANYQSKDIDVVQLALYDTIQGGAGTSKEVFKRLKDGSLDISGPLSNQCSCHISLAEDLVLSLLAERDASVLYDIYTQGDGEDDEIQRDLFDLAVATASDIDRAKLVDEEEVITVFNRRIASLYETKELARFYGAVARAYHRIASELNRTPTAMDVVLGLEEETFIDSRVRNTYERFANRGSQRRDLSELADRVEEITKQCIRACPDCLERQDSMYAYRYQNQMLDKRLLQASLSEVIEV
;
A
#
# COMPACT_ATOMS: atom_id res chain seq x y z
N MET A 1 32.06 -27.78 -23.99
CA MET A 1 33.19 -27.87 -23.05
C MET A 1 33.97 -29.17 -23.26
N SER A 2 35.28 -29.07 -23.46
CA SER A 2 36.17 -30.24 -23.59
C SER A 2 36.32 -30.99 -22.26
N GLY A 3 36.79 -32.24 -22.30
CA GLY A 3 36.99 -33.06 -21.09
C GLY A 3 37.97 -32.46 -20.08
N ASP A 4 38.94 -31.65 -20.53
CA ASP A 4 39.88 -30.95 -19.67
C ASP A 4 39.28 -29.68 -19.05
N GLU A 5 38.35 -29.01 -19.74
CA GLU A 5 37.61 -27.87 -19.17
C GLU A 5 36.66 -28.32 -18.04
N LYS A 6 35.98 -29.46 -18.20
CA LYS A 6 35.12 -30.02 -17.14
C LYS A 6 35.92 -30.41 -15.90
N LYS A 7 37.11 -31.02 -16.07
CA LYS A 7 38.00 -31.36 -14.96
C LYS A 7 38.56 -30.12 -14.27
N ARG A 8 38.92 -29.07 -15.02
CA ARG A 8 39.37 -27.81 -14.46
C ARG A 8 38.25 -27.11 -13.67
N HIS A 9 37.03 -27.12 -14.19
CA HIS A 9 35.86 -26.53 -13.54
C HIS A 9 35.45 -27.28 -12.26
N GLN A 10 35.44 -28.62 -12.28
CA GLN A 10 35.18 -29.42 -11.07
C GLN A 10 36.26 -29.24 -9.99
N ARG A 11 37.53 -29.08 -10.39
CA ARG A 11 38.63 -28.83 -9.44
C ARG A 11 38.47 -27.45 -8.79
N LYS A 12 38.16 -26.43 -9.60
CA LYS A 12 37.84 -25.07 -9.12
C LYS A 12 36.66 -25.05 -8.16
N LEU A 13 35.56 -25.73 -8.49
CA LEU A 13 34.38 -25.82 -7.62
C LEU A 13 34.71 -26.52 -6.29
N GLY A 14 35.51 -27.58 -6.34
CA GLY A 14 35.98 -28.29 -5.14
C GLY A 14 36.88 -27.44 -4.24
N ASP A 15 37.75 -26.61 -4.82
CA ASP A 15 38.61 -25.69 -4.06
C ASP A 15 37.82 -24.49 -3.49
N ARG A 16 36.78 -24.04 -4.21
CA ARG A 16 35.81 -23.00 -3.77
C ARG A 16 35.02 -23.45 -2.55
N ILE A 17 34.40 -24.63 -2.61
CA ILE A 17 33.63 -25.20 -1.49
C ILE A 17 34.52 -25.39 -0.26
N LYS A 18 35.77 -25.85 -0.44
CA LYS A 18 36.71 -26.02 0.68
C LYS A 18 37.09 -24.69 1.36
N SER A 19 37.21 -23.62 0.59
CA SER A 19 37.59 -22.30 1.12
C SER A 19 36.43 -21.66 1.90
N ILE A 20 35.20 -21.80 1.38
CA ILE A 20 33.96 -21.38 2.07
C ILE A 20 33.76 -22.16 3.37
N VAL A 21 33.87 -23.49 3.33
CA VAL A 21 33.73 -24.34 4.53
C VAL A 21 34.76 -23.95 5.59
N ARG A 22 36.02 -23.72 5.20
CA ARG A 22 37.08 -23.31 6.12
C ARG A 22 36.82 -21.93 6.75
N PHE A 23 36.25 -21.00 5.99
CA PHE A 23 35.85 -19.70 6.51
C PHE A 23 34.74 -19.81 7.56
N TYR A 24 33.70 -20.62 7.30
CA TYR A 24 32.64 -20.85 8.28
C TYR A 24 33.12 -21.61 9.52
N ASP A 25 34.05 -22.55 9.38
CA ASP A 25 34.68 -23.24 10.51
C ASP A 25 35.50 -22.26 11.39
N ASP A 26 36.30 -21.38 10.78
CA ASP A 26 37.05 -20.33 11.50
C ASP A 26 36.10 -19.31 12.17
N LEU A 27 34.96 -18.99 11.54
CA LEU A 27 33.92 -18.11 12.09
C LEU A 27 33.17 -18.76 13.26
N ALA A 28 32.90 -20.07 13.17
CA ALA A 28 32.29 -20.88 14.22
C ALA A 28 33.23 -21.07 15.42
N GLU A 29 34.54 -21.13 15.21
CA GLU A 29 35.52 -21.13 16.31
C GLU A 29 35.60 -19.78 17.04
N ARG A 30 35.48 -18.66 16.32
CA ARG A 30 35.51 -17.29 16.90
C ARG A 30 34.26 -16.94 17.71
N THR A 31 33.10 -17.52 17.36
CA THR A 31 31.81 -17.29 18.04
C THR A 31 31.61 -18.12 19.30
N ARG A 32 32.46 -19.12 19.59
CA ARG A 32 32.40 -19.92 20.83
C ARG A 32 32.65 -19.14 22.13
N TYR A 33 33.10 -17.88 22.07
CA TYR A 33 33.50 -17.09 23.25
C TYR A 33 32.80 -15.72 23.42
N GLY A 34 31.69 -15.40 22.71
CA GLY A 34 30.93 -14.16 22.94
C GLY A 34 29.58 -14.08 22.21
N PRO A 35 28.67 -13.15 22.57
CA PRO A 35 27.28 -13.08 22.11
C PRO A 35 27.15 -12.32 20.77
N VAL A 36 28.03 -12.57 19.82
CA VAL A 36 28.05 -11.88 18.52
C VAL A 36 27.44 -12.81 17.48
N GLN A 37 26.30 -12.42 16.90
CA GLN A 37 25.78 -13.10 15.70
C GLN A 37 26.68 -12.78 14.50
N PRO A 38 26.94 -13.75 13.60
CA PRO A 38 27.87 -13.55 12.50
C PRO A 38 27.29 -12.56 11.48
N TYR A 39 27.86 -11.36 11.43
CA TYR A 39 27.71 -10.41 10.32
C TYR A 39 28.80 -10.71 9.28
N CYS A 40 28.40 -10.97 8.03
CA CYS A 40 29.34 -11.14 6.93
C CYS A 40 29.71 -9.77 6.37
N HIS A 41 30.90 -9.27 6.71
CA HIS A 41 31.45 -8.09 6.07
C HIS A 41 31.86 -8.46 4.65
N VAL A 42 31.12 -7.93 3.66
CA VAL A 42 31.22 -8.26 2.23
C VAL A 42 32.67 -8.23 1.67
N PRO A 43 33.56 -7.32 2.10
CA PRO A 43 35.01 -7.38 1.78
C PRO A 43 35.72 -8.69 2.15
N ASP A 44 35.36 -9.35 3.26
CA ASP A 44 36.04 -10.55 3.77
C ASP A 44 35.73 -11.78 2.91
N LEU A 45 34.60 -11.78 2.19
CA LEU A 45 34.21 -12.82 1.25
C LEU A 45 35.09 -12.81 -0.01
N PHE A 46 35.50 -11.62 -0.49
CA PHE A 46 36.37 -11.47 -1.67
C PHE A 46 37.83 -11.79 -1.41
N GLU A 47 38.28 -11.75 -0.15
CA GLU A 47 39.63 -12.23 0.19
C GLU A 47 39.72 -13.77 0.15
N VAL A 48 38.59 -14.46 0.31
CA VAL A 48 38.51 -15.93 0.40
C VAL A 48 38.13 -16.59 -0.93
N ASP A 49 37.37 -15.91 -1.79
CA ASP A 49 37.02 -16.40 -3.13
C ASP A 49 37.70 -15.56 -4.24
N PRO A 50 38.83 -16.04 -4.82
CA PRO A 50 39.60 -15.29 -5.82
C PRO A 50 38.92 -15.13 -7.19
N GLU A 51 37.76 -15.77 -7.42
CA GLU A 51 36.93 -15.53 -8.63
C GLU A 51 35.60 -14.84 -8.32
N ALA A 52 35.38 -14.35 -7.08
CA ALA A 52 34.24 -13.50 -6.79
C ALA A 52 34.49 -12.09 -7.40
N GLU A 53 33.61 -11.69 -8.31
CA GLU A 53 33.62 -10.31 -8.85
C GLU A 53 33.16 -9.36 -7.76
N ARG A 54 33.98 -8.35 -7.46
CA ARG A 54 33.65 -7.33 -6.44
C ARG A 54 32.39 -6.58 -6.88
N PRO A 55 31.25 -6.63 -6.17
CA PRO A 55 30.40 -5.46 -6.11
C PRO A 55 31.25 -4.34 -5.46
N LEU A 56 30.95 -3.10 -5.79
CA LEU A 56 31.63 -1.92 -5.26
C LEU A 56 31.79 -2.08 -3.74
N THR A 57 33.06 -2.17 -3.31
CA THR A 57 33.37 -2.44 -1.91
C THR A 57 33.21 -1.14 -1.16
N VAL A 58 32.10 -1.01 -0.44
CA VAL A 58 31.89 0.05 0.53
C VAL A 58 33.02 -0.09 1.59
N PRO A 59 33.83 0.96 1.84
CA PRO A 59 34.91 0.87 2.82
C PRO A 59 34.37 0.44 4.17
N GLY A 60 35.09 -0.41 4.93
CA GLY A 60 34.67 -0.81 6.28
C GLY A 60 34.60 0.33 7.31
N THR A 61 34.97 1.56 6.90
CA THR A 61 34.82 2.81 7.65
C THR A 61 33.62 3.64 7.21
N PHE A 62 32.87 3.20 6.20
CA PHE A 62 31.66 3.87 5.75
C PHE A 62 30.55 3.62 6.76
N ILE A 63 30.11 4.70 7.39
CA ILE A 63 28.88 4.69 8.17
C ILE A 63 27.80 5.08 7.17
N SER A 64 26.93 4.13 6.82
CA SER A 64 25.80 4.41 5.92
C SER A 64 24.85 5.37 6.62
N GLU A 65 24.74 6.58 6.10
CA GLU A 65 23.66 7.50 6.46
C GLU A 65 22.46 7.19 5.57
N GLN A 66 21.28 7.09 6.18
CA GLN A 66 20.03 6.99 5.44
C GLN A 66 19.85 8.26 4.59
N VAL A 67 19.19 8.14 3.43
CA VAL A 67 18.78 9.31 2.66
C VAL A 67 18.05 10.33 3.54
N GLY A 68 18.34 11.62 3.33
CA GLY A 68 17.87 12.72 4.19
C GLY A 68 18.88 13.13 5.27
N GLY A 69 19.84 12.27 5.60
CA GLY A 69 20.92 12.57 6.55
C GLY A 69 20.48 12.60 8.01
N ASN A 70 21.34 13.12 8.89
CA ASN A 70 21.08 13.26 10.33
C ASN A 70 20.78 14.71 10.71
N ILE A 71 20.00 14.89 11.77
CA ILE A 71 19.67 16.19 12.37
C ILE A 71 20.04 16.20 13.86
N PRO A 72 20.68 17.28 14.37
CA PRO A 72 20.83 17.50 15.80
C PRO A 72 19.45 17.68 16.46
N VAL A 73 19.27 17.03 17.61
CA VAL A 73 18.07 17.15 18.44
C VAL A 73 18.43 17.82 19.76
N THR A 74 17.80 18.96 20.04
CA THR A 74 18.11 19.79 21.20
C THR A 74 16.89 19.96 22.09
N ALA A 75 17.10 19.88 23.40
CA ALA A 75 16.06 20.17 24.38
C ALA A 75 15.72 21.68 24.38
N ASP A 76 14.46 22.02 24.62
CA ASP A 76 13.97 23.40 24.77
C ASP A 76 14.70 24.19 25.88
N GLU A 77 15.09 23.52 26.97
CA GLU A 77 15.92 24.10 28.04
C GLU A 77 17.40 24.30 27.63
N GLY A 78 17.76 23.85 26.43
CA GLY A 78 19.10 23.90 25.86
C GLY A 78 19.91 22.62 26.14
N GLY A 79 20.71 22.23 25.15
CA GLY A 79 21.59 21.07 25.22
C GLY A 79 21.27 20.03 24.16
N LEU A 80 22.31 19.60 23.45
CA LEU A 80 22.23 18.54 22.45
C LEU A 80 21.91 17.21 23.15
N LEU A 81 20.79 16.60 22.78
CA LEU A 81 20.40 15.28 23.26
C LEU A 81 21.08 14.20 22.42
N ASP A 82 20.94 14.29 21.09
CA ASP A 82 21.49 13.32 20.15
C ASP A 82 21.58 13.89 18.71
N SER A 83 22.11 13.10 17.78
CA SER A 83 22.06 13.33 16.34
C SER A 83 21.48 12.10 15.67
N GLU A 84 20.21 12.17 15.26
CA GLU A 84 19.45 11.04 14.69
C GLU A 84 19.06 11.28 13.23
N PRO A 85 18.68 10.23 12.46
CA PRO A 85 18.21 10.41 11.09
C PRO A 85 17.04 11.39 11.00
N LEU A 86 17.11 12.35 10.06
CA LEU A 86 16.12 13.43 9.93
C LEU A 86 14.71 12.88 9.71
N ASP A 87 14.55 11.96 8.76
CA ASP A 87 13.27 11.33 8.44
C ASP A 87 12.65 10.61 9.64
N LEU A 88 13.49 10.01 10.48
CA LEU A 88 13.06 9.38 11.73
C LEU A 88 12.56 10.42 12.73
N MET A 89 13.26 11.56 12.84
CA MET A 89 12.85 12.64 13.75
C MET A 89 11.57 13.34 13.27
N LEU A 90 11.44 13.62 11.98
CA LEU A 90 10.21 14.18 11.41
C LEU A 90 9.02 13.23 11.60
N SER A 91 9.22 11.93 11.40
CA SER A 91 8.18 10.92 11.64
C SER A 91 7.86 10.64 13.12
N TYR A 92 8.53 11.29 14.07
CA TYR A 92 8.21 11.19 15.50
C TYR A 92 7.75 12.50 16.12
N TYR A 93 8.25 13.62 15.64
CA TYR A 93 8.19 14.89 16.34
C TYR A 93 7.67 16.05 15.48
N LEU A 94 7.04 15.79 14.34
CA LEU A 94 6.17 16.80 13.72
C LEU A 94 4.93 17.07 14.61
N PRO A 95 4.19 18.17 14.41
CA PRO A 95 3.06 18.56 15.27
C PRO A 95 2.09 17.42 15.63
N GLY A 96 1.91 17.20 16.94
CA GLY A 96 1.12 16.09 17.48
C GLY A 96 1.88 14.77 17.64
N GLY A 97 3.18 14.74 17.34
CA GLY A 97 4.07 13.61 17.58
C GLY A 97 4.53 13.50 19.03
N TYR A 98 4.39 12.30 19.60
CA TYR A 98 4.83 11.96 20.95
C TYR A 98 5.64 10.68 20.92
N LYS A 99 6.85 10.70 21.47
CA LYS A 99 7.72 9.52 21.48
C LYS A 99 8.45 9.37 22.79
N ARG A 100 8.52 8.13 23.27
CA ARG A 100 9.46 7.77 24.33
C ARG A 100 10.86 7.59 23.77
N ARG A 101 11.78 8.47 24.17
CA ARG A 101 13.20 8.51 23.78
C ARG A 101 14.00 9.08 24.95
N TRP A 102 15.33 8.99 24.89
CA TRP A 102 16.30 9.49 25.88
C TRP A 102 15.86 9.28 27.34
N ASP A 103 16.39 8.23 27.97
CA ASP A 103 15.99 7.77 29.32
C ASP A 103 14.53 7.27 29.44
N PHE A 104 13.93 6.86 28.30
CA PHE A 104 12.54 6.37 28.20
C PHE A 104 11.48 7.39 28.63
N GLU A 105 11.85 8.67 28.65
CA GLU A 105 10.95 9.78 28.95
C GLU A 105 10.13 10.14 27.71
N MET A 106 8.95 10.72 27.92
CA MET A 106 8.11 11.17 26.81
C MET A 106 8.64 12.52 26.30
N TRP A 107 8.78 12.65 25.00
CA TRP A 107 9.19 13.88 24.32
C TRP A 107 8.20 14.23 23.21
N THR A 108 8.10 15.52 22.92
CA THR A 108 7.32 16.07 21.80
C THR A 108 8.05 17.25 21.17
N GLY A 109 7.75 17.58 19.91
CA GLY A 109 8.32 18.76 19.27
C GLY A 109 7.86 20.05 19.95
N ASP A 110 8.73 21.06 20.00
CA ASP A 110 8.40 22.35 20.63
C ASP A 110 7.59 23.25 19.68
N PHE A 111 6.31 22.93 19.49
CA PHE A 111 5.41 23.72 18.64
C PHE A 111 4.45 24.61 19.44
N ALA A 112 3.95 25.64 18.76
CA ALA A 112 2.96 26.57 19.25
C ALA A 112 1.76 26.66 18.29
N ALA A 113 0.62 27.12 18.80
CA ALA A 113 -0.51 27.48 17.95
C ALA A 113 -0.09 28.59 16.96
N SER A 114 -0.48 28.47 15.69
CA SER A 114 -0.23 29.51 14.68
C SER A 114 -1.16 30.71 14.91
N GLN A 115 -0.74 31.88 14.42
CA GLN A 115 -1.64 33.03 14.27
C GLN A 115 -2.76 32.81 13.25
N ARG A 116 -2.68 31.77 12.42
CA ARG A 116 -3.71 31.37 11.46
C ARG A 116 -4.51 30.19 12.00
N ASP A 117 -5.83 30.38 12.13
CA ASP A 117 -6.76 29.32 12.54
C ASP A 117 -6.62 28.09 11.63
N GLY A 118 -6.64 26.91 12.25
CA GLY A 118 -6.51 25.63 11.57
C GLY A 118 -5.08 25.15 11.33
N TYR A 119 -4.07 25.84 11.90
CA TYR A 119 -2.65 25.51 11.71
C TYR A 119 -1.83 25.56 13.01
N VAL A 120 -0.74 24.80 13.00
CA VAL A 120 0.33 24.83 14.01
C VAL A 120 1.55 25.52 13.44
N ASP A 121 2.16 26.42 14.22
CA ASP A 121 3.40 27.10 13.84
C ASP A 121 4.60 26.17 14.04
N VAL A 122 5.33 25.93 12.96
CA VAL A 122 6.54 25.08 12.99
C VAL A 122 7.81 25.86 13.34
N THR A 123 7.75 27.20 13.44
CA THR A 123 8.97 28.02 13.58
C THR A 123 9.64 27.97 14.95
N SER A 124 8.93 27.52 15.99
CA SER A 124 9.51 27.30 17.32
C SER A 124 10.21 25.93 17.43
N GLY A 125 9.71 24.93 16.70
CA GLY A 125 10.19 23.55 16.78
C GLY A 125 11.40 23.26 15.91
N PHE A 126 11.78 24.18 15.01
CA PHE A 126 12.88 23.99 14.07
C PHE A 126 13.72 25.26 13.90
N GLU A 127 15.03 25.06 13.77
CA GLU A 127 15.88 26.00 13.04
C GLU A 127 15.95 25.53 11.59
N PHE A 128 15.71 26.42 10.63
CA PHE A 128 15.71 26.09 9.21
C PHE A 128 16.99 26.58 8.54
N ARG A 129 17.68 25.66 7.85
CA ARG A 129 18.87 25.99 7.06
C ARG A 129 18.51 26.72 5.77
N GLN A 130 17.40 26.31 5.17
CA GLN A 130 17.03 26.69 3.82
C GLN A 130 15.52 26.60 3.61
N ASP A 131 15.00 27.46 2.76
CA ASP A 131 13.63 27.39 2.26
C ASP A 131 13.57 27.51 0.73
N TYR A 132 12.54 26.91 0.14
CA TYR A 132 12.24 26.99 -1.29
C TYR A 132 10.76 27.36 -1.47
N PRO A 133 10.41 28.34 -2.33
CA PRO A 133 9.03 28.52 -2.77
C PRO A 133 8.56 27.29 -3.57
N LEU A 134 7.33 26.81 -3.34
CA LEU A 134 6.82 25.64 -4.09
C LEU A 134 6.67 25.94 -5.58
N GLU A 135 6.29 27.17 -5.94
CA GLU A 135 6.24 27.65 -7.33
C GLU A 135 7.56 27.44 -8.10
N GLU A 136 8.71 27.61 -7.44
CA GLU A 136 10.04 27.44 -8.05
C GLU A 136 10.38 25.95 -8.24
N VAL A 137 9.84 25.08 -7.39
CA VAL A 137 10.07 23.63 -7.44
C VAL A 137 9.18 22.97 -8.49
N LEU A 138 7.89 23.33 -8.56
CA LEU A 138 6.94 22.72 -9.49
C LEU A 138 6.98 23.37 -10.89
N SER A 139 7.33 24.66 -10.97
CA SER A 139 7.64 25.44 -12.19
C SER A 139 6.57 25.52 -13.30
N LEU A 140 5.49 24.72 -13.23
CA LEU A 140 4.53 24.51 -14.32
C LEU A 140 3.06 24.41 -13.88
N THR A 141 2.75 24.53 -12.59
CA THR A 141 1.37 24.44 -12.08
C THR A 141 1.06 25.55 -11.08
N ASP A 142 -0.13 26.14 -11.19
CA ASP A 142 -0.60 27.21 -10.29
C ASP A 142 -1.08 26.62 -8.94
N SER A 143 -1.52 25.37 -8.93
CA SER A 143 -1.86 24.60 -7.73
C SER A 143 -1.06 23.31 -7.65
N GLU A 144 -0.90 22.78 -6.44
CA GLU A 144 -0.31 21.47 -6.21
C GLU A 144 -1.39 20.35 -6.25
N GLU A 145 -1.01 19.16 -6.73
CA GLU A 145 -1.89 17.97 -6.81
C GLU A 145 -1.39 16.83 -5.91
N TYR A 146 -0.39 17.10 -5.05
CA TYR A 146 0.23 16.10 -4.18
C TYR A 146 -0.56 15.87 -2.89
N THR A 147 -1.32 16.88 -2.48
CA THR A 147 -2.13 16.85 -1.25
C THR A 147 -3.60 17.01 -1.58
N PRO A 148 -4.50 16.48 -0.74
CA PRO A 148 -5.95 16.67 -0.91
C PRO A 148 -6.39 18.13 -0.71
N PHE A 149 -5.49 19.05 -0.34
CA PHE A 149 -5.83 20.44 -0.04
C PHE A 149 -5.71 21.39 -1.24
N GLY A 150 -4.99 20.99 -2.30
CA GLY A 150 -4.90 21.75 -3.54
C GLY A 150 -4.38 23.19 -3.36
N TYR A 151 -3.33 23.39 -2.56
CA TYR A 151 -2.83 24.74 -2.28
C TYR A 151 -2.33 25.47 -3.54
N GLU A 152 -2.52 26.79 -3.60
CA GLU A 152 -1.84 27.65 -4.57
C GLU A 152 -0.32 27.61 -4.31
N THR A 153 0.48 27.45 -5.37
CA THR A 153 1.92 27.15 -5.22
C THR A 153 2.76 28.32 -4.71
N ASP A 154 2.26 29.55 -4.79
CA ASP A 154 2.90 30.76 -4.28
C ASP A 154 2.65 30.99 -2.77
N GLU A 155 1.62 30.36 -2.20
CA GLU A 155 1.30 30.39 -0.77
C GLU A 155 2.11 29.38 0.07
N VAL A 156 2.83 28.45 -0.58
CA VAL A 156 3.52 27.33 0.09
C VAL A 156 5.05 27.50 0.06
N GLY A 157 5.68 27.29 1.21
CA GLY A 157 7.13 27.18 1.35
C GLY A 157 7.56 25.79 1.79
N LEU A 158 8.64 25.29 1.20
CA LEU A 158 9.32 24.06 1.60
C LEU A 158 10.48 24.44 2.52
N TYR A 159 10.51 23.90 3.74
CA TYR A 159 11.44 24.30 4.78
C TYR A 159 12.33 23.14 5.20
N VAL A 160 13.65 23.25 4.97
CA VAL A 160 14.64 22.22 5.30
C VAL A 160 15.23 22.51 6.69
N PRO A 161 14.96 21.66 7.70
CA PRO A 161 15.44 21.89 9.05
C PRO A 161 16.95 21.63 9.17
N GLU A 162 17.61 22.46 9.96
CA GLU A 162 18.99 22.31 10.42
C GLU A 162 19.06 21.66 11.80
N GLU A 163 18.11 21.99 12.67
CA GLU A 163 18.01 21.49 14.04
C GLU A 163 16.54 21.35 14.43
N ILE A 164 16.23 20.34 15.25
CA ILE A 164 14.90 20.13 15.84
C ILE A 164 14.94 20.38 17.34
N TYR A 165 13.97 21.14 17.83
CA TYR A 165 13.76 21.41 19.23
C TYR A 165 12.64 20.54 19.79
N VAL A 166 12.95 19.82 20.86
CA VAL A 166 12.01 18.94 21.56
C VAL A 166 11.90 19.34 23.02
N LYS A 167 10.75 19.07 23.62
CA LYS A 167 10.49 19.33 25.03
C LYS A 167 9.86 18.13 25.72
N GLN A 168 10.05 18.06 27.03
CA GLN A 168 9.32 17.12 27.86
C GLN A 168 7.94 17.71 28.21
N PRO A 169 6.84 16.98 27.97
CA PRO A 169 5.52 17.46 28.35
C PRO A 169 5.41 17.52 29.88
N ALA A 170 4.97 18.68 30.39
CA ALA A 170 4.84 18.93 31.83
C ALA A 170 3.78 18.04 32.52
N SER A 171 2.83 17.50 31.75
CA SER A 171 1.76 16.64 32.24
C SER A 171 1.44 15.54 31.22
N PRO A 172 1.11 14.33 31.68
CA PRO A 172 0.63 13.24 30.82
C PRO A 172 -0.84 13.42 30.38
N ARG A 173 -1.49 14.54 30.72
CA ARG A 173 -2.87 14.84 30.30
C ARG A 173 -2.88 15.70 29.05
N TYR A 174 -3.69 15.33 28.07
CA TYR A 174 -3.79 15.97 26.77
C TYR A 174 -5.09 16.74 26.61
N PHE A 175 -4.99 17.88 25.92
CA PHE A 175 -6.10 18.74 25.52
C PHE A 175 -5.95 19.03 24.03
N PHE A 176 -7.07 19.12 23.31
CA PHE A 176 -7.08 19.48 21.90
C PHE A 176 -7.73 20.83 21.71
N ASP A 177 -6.97 21.77 21.16
CA ASP A 177 -7.44 23.07 20.70
C ASP A 177 -8.11 22.90 19.32
N THR A 178 -9.42 23.08 19.27
CA THR A 178 -10.20 22.86 18.05
C THR A 178 -10.04 23.96 17.01
N VAL A 179 -9.59 25.15 17.43
CA VAL A 179 -9.40 26.34 16.58
C VAL A 179 -8.04 26.25 15.88
N HIS A 180 -6.97 26.07 16.64
CA HIS A 180 -5.61 26.02 16.10
C HIS A 180 -5.17 24.59 15.71
N LYS A 181 -6.00 23.58 15.98
CA LYS A 181 -5.73 22.17 15.66
C LYS A 181 -4.42 21.68 16.29
N HIS A 182 -4.26 21.95 17.58
CA HIS A 182 -3.03 21.69 18.31
C HIS A 182 -3.28 20.84 19.57
N VAL A 183 -2.40 19.88 19.84
CA VAL A 183 -2.46 19.09 21.07
C VAL A 183 -1.58 19.73 22.14
N LEU A 184 -2.16 19.92 23.32
CA LEU A 184 -1.53 20.57 24.46
C LEU A 184 -1.45 19.61 25.65
N ASN A 185 -0.33 19.67 26.38
CA ASN A 185 -0.12 18.92 27.62
C ASN A 185 -0.51 19.74 28.87
N TYR A 186 -1.39 20.71 28.71
CA TYR A 186 -1.94 21.56 29.77
C TYR A 186 -3.29 22.09 29.33
N ASN A 187 -4.14 22.47 30.28
CA ASN A 187 -5.39 23.15 29.95
C ASN A 187 -5.05 24.61 29.60
N PRO A 188 -5.24 25.09 28.35
CA PRO A 188 -4.86 26.44 27.98
C PRO A 188 -5.80 27.48 28.60
N ASP A 189 -5.25 28.40 29.40
CA ASP A 189 -6.03 29.52 29.96
C ASP A 189 -6.44 30.56 28.88
N THR A 190 -5.82 30.51 27.69
CA THR A 190 -5.99 31.47 26.60
C THR A 190 -7.01 31.06 25.55
N VAL A 191 -7.49 29.82 25.57
CA VAL A 191 -8.48 29.28 24.63
C VAL A 191 -9.80 29.11 25.39
N PRO A 192 -10.96 29.55 24.85
CA PRO A 192 -12.24 29.34 25.50
C PRO A 192 -12.50 27.87 25.81
N ASP A 193 -13.11 27.56 26.97
CA ASP A 193 -13.41 26.18 27.39
C ASP A 193 -14.27 25.40 26.35
N GLU A 194 -15.04 26.10 25.52
CA GLU A 194 -15.86 25.50 24.45
C GLU A 194 -15.04 25.02 23.25
N ASP A 195 -13.84 25.57 23.07
CA ASP A 195 -12.92 25.28 21.97
C ASP A 195 -11.79 24.32 22.39
N VAL A 196 -11.87 23.77 23.61
CA VAL A 196 -10.89 22.83 24.16
C VAL A 196 -11.56 21.50 24.47
N ILE A 197 -11.05 20.43 23.86
CA ILE A 197 -11.49 19.07 24.15
C ILE A 197 -10.50 18.39 25.08
N ASP A 198 -10.96 17.96 26.25
CA ASP A 198 -10.17 17.14 27.17
C ASP A 198 -10.08 15.69 26.67
N LEU A 199 -8.86 15.28 26.34
CA LEU A 199 -8.54 13.93 25.87
C LEU A 199 -8.14 13.00 27.04
N GLY A 200 -8.00 13.54 28.25
CA GLY A 200 -7.55 12.78 29.40
C GLY A 200 -6.11 12.29 29.24
N MET A 201 -5.87 11.01 29.54
CA MET A 201 -4.52 10.42 29.67
C MET A 201 -4.14 9.52 28.48
N SER A 202 -4.98 9.48 27.44
CA SER A 202 -4.75 8.63 26.27
C SER A 202 -3.85 9.37 25.28
N ASP A 203 -2.71 8.78 24.97
CA ASP A 203 -1.77 9.33 23.98
C ASP A 203 -2.46 9.42 22.60
N PRO A 204 -2.41 10.57 21.92
CA PRO A 204 -2.81 10.68 20.53
C PRO A 204 -2.00 9.73 19.64
N SER A 205 -2.63 9.19 18.60
CA SER A 205 -1.91 8.48 17.53
C SER A 205 -1.76 9.38 16.32
N SER A 206 -0.56 9.40 15.73
CA SER A 206 -0.19 10.38 14.70
C SER A 206 0.28 9.65 13.45
N ASN A 207 -0.30 10.02 12.30
CA ASN A 207 0.15 9.59 10.98
C ASN A 207 0.61 10.82 10.19
N PHE A 208 1.91 10.91 9.92
CA PHE A 208 2.52 12.04 9.24
C PHE A 208 2.35 11.89 7.73
N LEU A 209 1.75 12.89 7.09
CA LEU A 209 1.50 12.90 5.66
C LEU A 209 2.67 13.55 4.93
N TRP A 210 3.17 12.86 3.91
CA TRP A 210 4.27 13.33 3.07
C TRP A 210 4.13 12.87 1.63
N PHE A 211 4.82 13.57 0.72
CA PHE A 211 5.04 13.19 -0.67
C PHE A 211 6.52 13.38 -1.03
N LYS A 212 6.96 12.84 -2.17
CA LYS A 212 8.32 13.03 -2.70
C LYS A 212 8.30 13.74 -4.05
N HIS A 213 9.30 14.57 -4.30
CA HIS A 213 9.49 15.26 -5.57
C HIS A 213 10.96 15.26 -6.01
N LEU A 214 11.23 14.96 -7.28
CA LEU A 214 12.56 15.10 -7.86
C LEU A 214 12.87 16.58 -8.09
N HIS A 215 13.72 17.18 -7.27
CA HIS A 215 14.04 18.60 -7.38
C HIS A 215 15.17 18.88 -8.37
N ARG A 216 16.21 18.03 -8.40
CA ARG A 216 17.38 18.28 -9.25
C ARG A 216 18.10 17.00 -9.65
N LEU A 217 18.50 16.92 -10.92
CA LEU A 217 19.52 15.99 -11.41
C LEU A 217 20.89 16.69 -11.45
N GLY A 218 21.93 16.00 -11.01
CA GLY A 218 23.28 16.56 -10.89
C GLY A 218 24.37 15.55 -11.25
N GLY A 219 25.61 16.04 -11.19
CA GLY A 219 26.83 15.32 -11.49
C GLY A 219 26.90 14.76 -12.92
N ASP A 220 27.45 13.56 -13.08
CA ASP A 220 27.56 12.85 -14.35
C ASP A 220 26.21 12.25 -14.75
N ILE A 221 25.59 12.84 -15.77
CA ILE A 221 24.34 12.35 -16.35
C ILE A 221 24.64 11.50 -17.58
N GLU A 222 24.30 10.22 -17.51
CA GLU A 222 24.37 9.30 -18.64
C GLU A 222 22.96 8.98 -19.15
N ARG A 223 22.83 8.78 -20.47
CA ARG A 223 21.56 8.48 -21.12
C ARG A 223 21.70 7.28 -22.04
N PHE A 224 20.63 6.50 -22.11
CA PHE A 224 20.47 5.35 -22.96
C PHE A 224 19.07 5.41 -23.58
N ASP A 225 18.98 5.72 -24.87
CA ASP A 225 17.73 5.70 -25.62
C ASP A 225 17.46 4.25 -26.08
N ILE A 226 16.21 3.81 -25.95
CA ILE A 226 15.77 2.48 -26.38
C ILE A 226 15.12 2.66 -27.76
N GLU A 227 15.78 2.17 -28.81
CA GLU A 227 15.40 2.45 -30.21
C GLU A 227 14.37 1.45 -30.79
N GLU A 228 13.98 0.40 -30.07
CA GLU A 228 13.06 -0.63 -30.58
C GLU A 228 11.59 -0.18 -30.46
N GLU A 229 10.86 -0.21 -31.60
CA GLU A 229 9.43 0.06 -31.62
C GLU A 229 8.67 -1.02 -30.83
N GLY A 230 7.87 -0.61 -29.85
CA GLY A 230 7.04 -1.50 -29.03
C GLY A 230 7.54 -1.68 -27.60
N GLU A 231 8.72 -1.16 -27.26
CA GLU A 231 9.24 -1.19 -25.88
C GLU A 231 8.45 -0.28 -24.92
N LEU A 232 8.34 -0.71 -23.67
CA LEU A 232 7.65 0.03 -22.59
C LEU A 232 8.35 1.34 -22.26
N PHE A 233 9.68 1.33 -22.29
CA PHE A 233 10.52 2.47 -21.94
C PHE A 233 11.16 3.03 -23.20
N SER A 234 11.09 4.35 -23.36
CA SER A 234 11.73 5.05 -24.48
C SER A 234 13.16 5.48 -24.16
N ARG A 235 13.47 5.73 -22.88
CA ARG A 235 14.80 6.15 -22.43
C ARG A 235 15.03 5.76 -20.97
N ILE A 236 16.31 5.47 -20.67
CA ILE A 236 16.81 5.32 -19.30
C ILE A 236 17.89 6.38 -19.06
N VAL A 237 17.78 7.10 -17.94
CA VAL A 237 18.73 8.15 -17.54
C VAL A 237 19.33 7.79 -16.19
N PHE A 238 20.66 7.87 -16.08
CA PHE A 238 21.36 7.76 -14.81
C PHE A 238 21.92 9.12 -14.40
N SER A 239 21.79 9.45 -13.11
CA SER A 239 22.45 10.60 -12.49
C SER A 239 23.07 10.17 -11.17
N ASP A 240 24.33 10.56 -10.94
CA ASP A 240 25.09 10.20 -9.74
C ASP A 240 24.85 11.15 -8.54
N GLU A 241 24.42 12.40 -8.79
CA GLU A 241 24.12 13.38 -7.74
C GLU A 241 22.71 13.99 -7.91
N SER A 242 21.67 13.18 -7.66
CA SER A 242 20.28 13.64 -7.64
C SER A 242 19.85 14.14 -6.26
N VAL A 243 18.86 15.03 -6.23
CA VAL A 243 18.23 15.54 -5.02
C VAL A 243 16.72 15.34 -5.10
N PHE A 244 16.19 14.54 -4.19
CA PHE A 244 14.77 14.39 -3.93
C PHE A 244 14.38 15.20 -2.69
N LEU A 245 13.19 15.79 -2.73
CA LEU A 245 12.59 16.48 -1.60
C LEU A 245 11.46 15.61 -1.07
N LYS A 246 11.58 15.16 0.18
CA LYS A 246 10.48 14.51 0.91
C LYS A 246 9.79 15.55 1.77
N CYS A 247 8.56 15.88 1.41
CA CYS A 247 7.83 17.03 1.93
C CYS A 247 6.69 16.56 2.83
N TYR A 248 6.79 16.84 4.14
CA TYR A 248 5.75 16.58 5.12
C TYR A 248 4.80 17.79 5.19
N TYR A 249 3.52 17.57 4.90
CA TYR A 249 2.56 18.67 4.73
C TYR A 249 1.49 18.75 5.84
N ALA A 250 1.20 17.64 6.50
CA ALA A 250 0.21 17.59 7.59
C ALA A 250 0.41 16.35 8.48
N THR A 251 -0.28 16.34 9.62
CA THR A 251 -0.41 15.17 10.50
C THR A 251 -1.88 14.83 10.68
N VAL A 252 -2.26 13.56 10.43
CA VAL A 252 -3.57 13.03 10.84
C VAL A 252 -3.44 12.53 12.27
N LEU A 253 -4.23 13.13 13.16
CA LEU A 253 -4.33 12.71 14.55
C LEU A 253 -5.58 11.86 14.75
N THR A 254 -5.42 10.76 15.47
CA THR A 254 -6.52 10.02 16.09
C THR A 254 -6.53 10.33 17.57
N LEU A 255 -7.64 10.91 18.02
CA LEU A 255 -7.80 11.49 19.34
C LEU A 255 -8.86 10.71 20.12
N TYR A 256 -8.58 10.48 21.39
CA TYR A 256 -9.41 9.67 22.27
C TYR A 256 -9.96 10.56 23.39
N ARG A 257 -11.27 10.80 23.39
CA ARG A 257 -11.92 11.58 24.44
C ARG A 257 -12.02 10.77 25.74
N GLN A 258 -12.16 11.49 26.85
CA GLN A 258 -12.37 10.85 28.16
C GLN A 258 -13.62 9.96 28.22
N ASP A 259 -14.65 10.26 27.41
CA ASP A 259 -15.89 9.48 27.28
C ASP A 259 -15.75 8.26 26.34
N GLN A 260 -14.52 7.92 25.93
CA GLN A 260 -14.17 6.85 24.99
C GLN A 260 -14.65 7.06 23.55
N ARG A 261 -15.11 8.25 23.19
CA ARG A 261 -15.35 8.58 21.77
C ARG A 261 -14.02 8.86 21.07
N THR A 262 -13.87 8.29 19.87
CA THR A 262 -12.71 8.49 19.01
C THR A 262 -13.09 9.41 17.86
N PHE A 263 -12.25 10.40 17.59
CA PHE A 263 -12.37 11.26 16.40
C PHE A 263 -10.98 11.50 15.82
N SER A 264 -10.95 11.95 14.57
CA SER A 264 -9.72 12.31 13.89
C SER A 264 -9.75 13.76 13.45
N ASP A 265 -8.59 14.40 13.44
CA ASP A 265 -8.42 15.74 12.88
C ASP A 265 -7.09 15.84 12.15
N VAL A 266 -6.97 16.83 11.27
CA VAL A 266 -5.78 17.05 10.46
C VAL A 266 -5.11 18.34 10.91
N VAL A 267 -3.88 18.18 11.40
CA VAL A 267 -2.99 19.26 11.80
C VAL A 267 -2.16 19.68 10.60
N ARG A 268 -2.34 20.93 10.19
CA ARG A 268 -1.60 21.53 9.08
C ARG A 268 -0.52 22.46 9.60
N TYR A 269 0.54 22.63 8.84
CA TYR A 269 1.71 23.38 9.29
C TYR A 269 1.73 24.76 8.65
N PHE A 270 2.12 25.75 9.43
CA PHE A 270 2.30 27.12 8.97
C PHE A 270 3.62 27.67 9.50
N ASN A 271 4.22 28.57 8.74
CA ASN A 271 5.41 29.29 9.17
C ASN A 271 5.02 30.75 9.44
N ASP A 272 4.80 31.08 10.71
CA ASP A 272 4.33 32.42 11.12
C ASP A 272 5.34 33.52 10.77
N ARG A 273 6.63 33.19 10.61
CA ARG A 273 7.67 34.17 10.27
C ARG A 273 7.61 34.57 8.80
N SER A 274 7.36 33.62 7.90
CA SER A 274 7.23 33.88 6.45
C SER A 274 5.80 34.20 6.03
N GLY A 275 4.80 33.82 6.83
CA GLY A 275 3.39 33.97 6.49
C GLY A 275 2.90 32.99 5.42
N ARG A 276 3.55 31.82 5.30
CA ARG A 276 3.24 30.79 4.28
C ARG A 276 2.83 29.47 4.91
N VAL A 277 2.05 28.69 4.17
CA VAL A 277 1.82 27.27 4.49
C VAL A 277 3.17 26.56 4.42
N ALA A 278 3.46 25.71 5.40
CA ALA A 278 4.77 25.09 5.57
C ALA A 278 4.74 23.61 5.18
N PHE A 279 5.56 23.22 4.22
CA PHE A 279 5.94 21.82 4.03
C PHE A 279 7.30 21.63 4.66
N VAL A 280 7.41 20.77 5.68
CA VAL A 280 8.70 20.48 6.33
C VAL A 280 9.41 19.42 5.50
N THR A 281 10.63 19.71 5.04
CA THR A 281 11.24 18.98 3.92
C THR A 281 12.59 18.37 4.29
N SER A 282 12.80 17.13 3.87
CA SER A 282 14.10 16.43 3.92
C SER A 282 14.75 16.42 2.53
N GLU A 283 16.04 16.75 2.45
CA GLU A 283 16.83 16.69 1.21
C GLU A 283 17.55 15.33 1.07
N GLU A 284 16.95 14.45 0.29
CA GLU A 284 17.49 13.12 0.00
C GLU A 284 18.44 13.20 -1.20
N LYS A 285 19.76 13.08 -0.95
CA LYS A 285 20.78 13.13 -2.01
C LYS A 285 21.20 11.71 -2.35
N SER A 286 21.02 11.28 -3.59
CA SER A 286 21.30 9.89 -3.97
C SER A 286 21.62 9.73 -5.47
N GLN A 287 21.96 8.50 -5.86
CA GLN A 287 22.10 8.08 -7.25
C GLN A 287 20.76 7.57 -7.78
N VAL A 288 20.33 8.05 -8.94
CA VAL A 288 19.01 7.75 -9.49
C VAL A 288 19.09 7.17 -10.89
N LEU A 289 18.18 6.24 -11.14
CA LEU A 289 17.76 5.75 -12.45
C LEU A 289 16.38 6.30 -12.78
N LEU A 290 16.25 7.01 -13.89
CA LEU A 290 14.96 7.43 -14.44
C LEU A 290 14.59 6.58 -15.65
N PHE A 291 13.32 6.19 -15.72
CA PHE A 291 12.71 5.47 -16.83
C PHE A 291 11.63 6.37 -17.46
N ASP A 292 11.81 6.73 -18.72
CA ASP A 292 10.86 7.54 -19.48
C ASP A 292 9.85 6.63 -20.20
N ILE A 293 8.58 6.70 -19.79
CA ILE A 293 7.48 5.97 -20.39
C ILE A 293 6.70 6.91 -21.33
N PRO A 294 6.44 6.53 -22.59
CA PRO A 294 5.59 7.34 -23.47
C PRO A 294 4.17 7.52 -22.89
N ARG A 295 3.71 8.76 -22.72
CA ARG A 295 2.36 9.06 -22.21
C ARG A 295 1.28 8.46 -23.12
N GLU A 296 1.50 8.50 -24.43
CA GLU A 296 0.61 7.91 -25.44
C GLU A 296 0.40 6.40 -25.22
N TRP A 297 1.41 5.68 -24.71
CA TRP A 297 1.27 4.27 -24.37
C TRP A 297 0.31 4.09 -23.19
N VAL A 298 0.50 4.87 -22.11
CA VAL A 298 -0.36 4.84 -20.92
C VAL A 298 -1.83 5.09 -21.29
N GLU A 299 -2.10 6.18 -22.02
CA GLU A 299 -3.46 6.57 -22.43
C GLU A 299 -4.15 5.50 -23.29
N LYS A 300 -3.42 4.93 -24.27
CA LYS A 300 -3.93 3.89 -25.16
C LYS A 300 -4.20 2.59 -24.43
N SER A 301 -3.28 2.14 -23.59
CA SER A 301 -3.43 0.90 -22.82
C SER A 301 -4.60 1.02 -21.85
N VAL A 302 -4.70 2.12 -21.09
CA VAL A 302 -5.83 2.36 -20.17
C VAL A 302 -7.17 2.37 -20.91
N SER A 303 -7.28 3.15 -22.00
CA SER A 303 -8.52 3.25 -22.77
C SER A 303 -8.98 1.86 -23.26
N ARG A 304 -8.06 1.06 -23.79
CA ARG A 304 -8.37 -0.29 -24.26
C ARG A 304 -8.80 -1.22 -23.12
N GLN A 305 -8.10 -1.21 -21.98
CA GLN A 305 -8.43 -2.09 -20.86
C GLN A 305 -9.79 -1.76 -20.26
N LEU A 306 -10.12 -0.46 -20.11
CA LEU A 306 -11.44 -0.04 -19.63
C LEU A 306 -12.58 -0.36 -20.63
N ASP A 307 -12.30 -0.31 -21.94
CA ASP A 307 -13.30 -0.61 -22.97
C ASP A 307 -13.53 -2.12 -23.17
N SER A 308 -12.51 -2.95 -22.93
CA SER A 308 -12.54 -4.41 -23.17
C SER A 308 -12.85 -5.26 -21.94
N ASN A 309 -12.64 -4.74 -20.73
CA ASN A 309 -12.83 -5.48 -19.49
C ASN A 309 -13.75 -4.71 -18.52
N GLU A 310 -15.05 -4.96 -18.61
CA GLU A 310 -16.06 -4.30 -17.78
C GLU A 310 -15.89 -4.62 -16.28
N SER A 311 -15.45 -5.84 -15.95
CA SER A 311 -15.22 -6.25 -14.55
C SER A 311 -14.08 -5.49 -13.91
N LEU A 312 -12.95 -5.37 -14.62
CA LEU A 312 -11.82 -4.54 -14.19
C LEU A 312 -12.23 -3.08 -14.05
N ARG A 313 -12.98 -2.54 -15.03
CA ARG A 313 -13.49 -1.16 -14.97
C ARG A 313 -14.35 -0.92 -13.72
N ARG A 314 -15.24 -1.86 -13.35
CA ARG A 314 -16.07 -1.73 -12.14
C ARG A 314 -15.23 -1.79 -10.87
N ASP A 315 -14.27 -2.71 -10.79
CA ASP A 315 -13.36 -2.81 -9.64
C ASP A 315 -12.52 -1.53 -9.46
N LEU A 316 -12.08 -0.91 -10.56
CA LEU A 316 -11.39 0.38 -10.58
C LEU A 316 -12.31 1.55 -10.20
N GLY A 317 -13.59 1.52 -10.60
CA GLY A 317 -14.58 2.50 -10.13
C GLY A 317 -14.77 2.46 -8.61
N PHE A 318 -14.76 1.28 -8.00
CA PHE A 318 -14.75 1.15 -6.54
C PHE A 318 -13.39 1.56 -5.92
N ALA A 319 -12.29 1.45 -6.66
CA ALA A 319 -10.99 1.94 -6.21
C ALA A 319 -10.98 3.46 -6.15
N GLN A 320 -11.53 4.09 -7.18
CA GLN A 320 -11.75 5.53 -7.22
C GLN A 320 -12.66 5.95 -6.07
N LEU A 321 -13.82 5.31 -5.88
CA LEU A 321 -14.73 5.62 -4.76
C LEU A 321 -13.99 5.60 -3.42
N TYR A 322 -13.18 4.58 -3.15
CA TYR A 322 -12.45 4.51 -1.90
C TYR A 322 -11.49 5.69 -1.72
N ARG A 323 -10.82 6.14 -2.79
CA ARG A 323 -9.99 7.34 -2.77
C ARG A 323 -10.82 8.61 -2.54
N GLU A 324 -11.90 8.83 -3.29
CA GLU A 324 -12.71 10.04 -3.15
C GLU A 324 -13.33 10.15 -1.73
N LEU A 325 -13.68 9.02 -1.09
CA LEU A 325 -14.12 9.02 0.31
C LEU A 325 -13.03 9.54 1.28
N TRP A 326 -11.76 9.32 0.97
CA TRP A 326 -10.64 9.88 1.74
C TRP A 326 -10.43 11.36 1.39
N ASP A 327 -10.25 11.66 0.11
CA ASP A 327 -9.85 12.98 -0.37
C ASP A 327 -10.96 14.03 -0.13
N ASP A 328 -12.21 13.72 -0.49
CA ASP A 328 -13.33 14.65 -0.39
C ASP A 328 -13.99 14.56 0.99
N LEU A 329 -14.47 13.39 1.40
CA LEU A 329 -15.30 13.29 2.61
C LEU A 329 -14.52 13.28 3.93
N PHE A 330 -13.26 12.86 3.94
CA PHE A 330 -12.44 12.84 5.16
C PHE A 330 -11.50 14.06 5.24
N PHE A 331 -10.71 14.33 4.21
CA PHE A 331 -9.72 15.41 4.25
C PHE A 331 -10.31 16.81 4.02
N THR A 332 -11.16 16.95 2.99
CA THR A 332 -11.69 18.24 2.55
C THR A 332 -12.92 18.66 3.35
N ASP A 333 -14.02 17.91 3.22
CA ASP A 333 -15.31 18.25 3.81
C ASP A 333 -15.38 17.85 5.30
N ARG A 334 -14.58 16.86 5.70
CA ARG A 334 -14.52 16.32 7.07
C ARG A 334 -15.87 15.79 7.58
N THR A 335 -16.71 15.38 6.65
CA THR A 335 -17.97 14.67 6.87
C THR A 335 -17.75 13.39 7.65
N ILE A 336 -16.70 12.63 7.30
CA ILE A 336 -16.28 11.44 8.05
C ILE A 336 -15.36 11.88 9.18
N GLN A 337 -15.86 11.88 10.41
CA GLN A 337 -15.16 12.44 11.57
C GLN A 337 -13.99 11.60 12.11
N ASN A 338 -13.75 10.41 11.57
CA ASN A 338 -12.79 9.46 12.10
C ASN A 338 -12.20 8.61 10.98
N VAL A 339 -10.89 8.37 11.00
CA VAL A 339 -10.18 7.50 10.06
C VAL A 339 -10.80 6.09 9.97
N TYR A 340 -11.37 5.58 11.07
CA TYR A 340 -12.03 4.28 11.10
C TYR A 340 -13.45 4.29 10.52
N GLY A 341 -13.99 5.46 10.16
CA GLY A 341 -15.32 5.62 9.58
C GLY A 341 -15.36 5.43 8.06
N VAL A 342 -14.22 5.52 7.37
CA VAL A 342 -14.17 5.44 5.90
C VAL A 342 -14.51 4.03 5.39
N ASP A 343 -13.92 2.99 5.98
CA ASP A 343 -14.15 1.60 5.58
C ASP A 343 -15.62 1.14 5.77
N PRO A 344 -16.30 1.45 6.90
CA PRO A 344 -17.74 1.21 7.03
C PRO A 344 -18.61 1.90 5.97
N VAL A 345 -18.30 3.15 5.62
CA VAL A 345 -19.02 3.89 4.57
C VAL A 345 -18.82 3.20 3.22
N PHE A 346 -17.56 2.92 2.86
CA PHE A 346 -17.22 2.24 1.62
C PHE A 346 -17.91 0.87 1.48
N ARG A 347 -17.82 0.03 2.50
CA ARG A 347 -18.45 -1.29 2.52
C ARG A 347 -19.98 -1.21 2.44
N SER A 348 -20.59 -0.22 3.08
CA SER A 348 -22.04 0.00 2.99
C SER A 348 -22.49 0.36 1.57
N LEU A 349 -21.69 1.14 0.84
CA LEU A 349 -21.93 1.44 -0.58
C LEU A 349 -21.71 0.21 -1.47
N GLN A 350 -20.74 -0.65 -1.17
CA GLN A 350 -20.57 -1.94 -1.86
C GLN A 350 -21.78 -2.88 -1.64
N ALA A 351 -22.28 -2.96 -0.41
CA ALA A 351 -23.49 -3.73 -0.10
C ALA A 351 -24.73 -3.16 -0.81
N ALA A 352 -24.83 -1.83 -0.91
CA ALA A 352 -25.88 -1.19 -1.68
C ALA A 352 -25.78 -1.55 -3.16
N ASP A 353 -24.58 -1.52 -3.76
CA ASP A 353 -24.34 -1.95 -5.14
C ASP A 353 -24.76 -3.41 -5.37
N TYR A 354 -24.40 -4.33 -4.45
CA TYR A 354 -24.85 -5.72 -4.51
C TYR A 354 -26.36 -5.79 -4.66
N TRP A 355 -27.08 -5.17 -3.73
CA TRP A 355 -28.55 -5.26 -3.68
C TRP A 355 -29.20 -4.61 -4.91
N ILE A 356 -28.68 -3.46 -5.35
CA ILE A 356 -29.17 -2.75 -6.53
C ILE A 356 -29.06 -3.68 -7.75
N ARG A 357 -27.89 -4.29 -7.99
CA ARG A 357 -27.68 -5.16 -9.16
C ARG A 357 -28.49 -6.45 -9.11
N THR A 358 -28.69 -7.06 -7.95
CA THR A 358 -29.43 -8.32 -7.85
C THR A 358 -30.95 -8.14 -7.84
N SER A 359 -31.44 -6.91 -7.64
CA SER A 359 -32.88 -6.63 -7.53
C SER A 359 -33.64 -6.45 -8.86
N ASP A 360 -32.96 -6.50 -10.01
CA ASP A 360 -33.51 -6.24 -11.37
C ASP A 360 -34.21 -4.86 -11.53
N GLU A 361 -34.09 -3.95 -10.55
CA GLU A 361 -34.67 -2.59 -10.56
C GLU A 361 -33.61 -1.57 -11.03
N SER A 362 -34.04 -0.48 -11.69
CA SER A 362 -33.18 0.67 -11.98
C SER A 362 -32.99 1.49 -10.70
N PRO A 363 -31.79 2.04 -10.40
CA PRO A 363 -30.53 2.10 -11.17
C PRO A 363 -29.77 0.75 -11.27
N ASN A 364 -28.78 0.63 -12.16
CA ASN A 364 -28.03 -0.63 -12.34
C ASN A 364 -26.71 -0.69 -11.53
N SER A 365 -26.43 0.35 -10.74
CA SER A 365 -25.18 0.52 -10.01
C SER A 365 -25.37 1.54 -8.89
N VAL A 366 -24.60 1.42 -7.80
CA VAL A 366 -24.61 2.45 -6.75
C VAL A 366 -24.20 3.83 -7.26
N PHE A 367 -23.31 3.88 -8.27
CA PHE A 367 -22.85 5.12 -8.90
C PHE A 367 -23.95 5.89 -9.65
N GLU A 368 -25.07 5.25 -9.98
CA GLU A 368 -26.21 5.86 -10.64
C GLU A 368 -27.37 6.14 -9.67
N ALA A 369 -27.23 5.72 -8.40
CA ALA A 369 -28.29 5.77 -7.41
C ALA A 369 -28.35 7.11 -6.70
N SER A 370 -29.56 7.57 -6.44
CA SER A 370 -29.80 8.70 -5.55
C SER A 370 -29.55 8.30 -4.09
N VAL A 371 -29.19 9.27 -3.26
CA VAL A 371 -29.03 9.09 -1.80
C VAL A 371 -30.26 8.45 -1.15
N ASN A 372 -31.47 8.79 -1.62
CA ASN A 372 -32.71 8.21 -1.10
C ASN A 372 -32.85 6.73 -1.46
N GLU A 373 -32.45 6.33 -2.66
CA GLU A 373 -32.44 4.92 -3.07
C GLU A 373 -31.41 4.13 -2.26
N ILE A 374 -30.20 4.69 -2.08
CA ILE A 374 -29.15 4.08 -1.24
C ILE A 374 -29.67 3.90 0.19
N CYS A 375 -30.24 4.94 0.80
CA CYS A 375 -30.83 4.85 2.15
C CYS A 375 -31.94 3.80 2.23
N GLY A 376 -32.80 3.71 1.21
CA GLY A 376 -33.87 2.71 1.14
C GLY A 376 -33.35 1.29 0.96
N VAL A 377 -32.22 1.12 0.27
CA VAL A 377 -31.50 -0.16 0.17
C VAL A 377 -30.88 -0.53 1.52
N LEU A 378 -30.23 0.41 2.22
CA LEU A 378 -29.67 0.16 3.55
C LEU A 378 -30.72 -0.34 4.55
N ASP A 379 -31.97 0.13 4.47
CA ASP A 379 -33.08 -0.37 5.29
C ASP A 379 -33.40 -1.85 5.03
N LYS A 380 -33.16 -2.34 3.81
CA LYS A 380 -33.34 -3.74 3.42
C LYS A 380 -32.15 -4.59 3.86
N VAL A 381 -30.93 -4.09 3.62
CA VAL A 381 -29.70 -4.86 3.89
C VAL A 381 -29.38 -4.91 5.41
N ILE A 382 -29.72 -3.86 6.15
CA ILE A 382 -29.61 -3.76 7.61
C ILE A 382 -31.01 -3.45 8.19
N PRO A 383 -31.86 -4.43 8.54
CA PRO A 383 -33.18 -4.18 9.10
C PRO A 383 -33.11 -3.93 10.61
N GLU A 384 -34.07 -3.16 11.13
CA GLU A 384 -34.21 -2.82 12.55
C GLU A 384 -34.33 -4.05 13.44
N SER A 385 -35.06 -5.05 12.95
CA SER A 385 -35.32 -6.30 13.66
C SER A 385 -35.27 -7.48 12.70
N GLY A 386 -34.86 -8.63 13.22
CA GLY A 386 -34.66 -9.84 12.44
C GLY A 386 -33.18 -10.10 12.10
N PRO A 387 -32.88 -11.32 11.65
CA PRO A 387 -31.52 -11.76 11.34
C PRO A 387 -31.17 -11.48 9.88
N SER A 388 -30.95 -10.22 9.47
CA SER A 388 -30.21 -10.02 8.21
C SER A 388 -28.73 -10.23 8.42
N ARG A 389 -28.02 -10.54 7.34
CA ARG A 389 -26.65 -11.04 7.44
C ARG A 389 -25.57 -9.96 7.48
N LEU A 390 -25.84 -8.72 7.10
CA LEU A 390 -24.92 -7.62 7.47
C LEU A 390 -24.84 -7.43 8.98
N ARG A 391 -25.92 -7.73 9.72
CA ARG A 391 -25.81 -7.78 11.18
C ARG A 391 -24.77 -8.82 11.59
N LEU A 392 -24.70 -9.98 10.93
CA LEU A 392 -23.70 -11.00 11.24
C LEU A 392 -22.25 -10.53 11.01
N MET A 393 -22.04 -9.49 10.21
CA MET A 393 -20.75 -8.82 9.98
C MET A 393 -20.47 -7.67 10.95
N GLY A 394 -21.30 -7.49 11.99
CA GLY A 394 -21.11 -6.47 13.02
C GLY A 394 -21.91 -5.20 12.82
N TYR A 395 -22.70 -5.07 11.75
CA TYR A 395 -23.57 -3.91 11.54
C TYR A 395 -24.79 -3.94 12.49
N ASP A 396 -25.15 -2.82 13.07
CA ASP A 396 -26.37 -2.70 13.87
C ASP A 396 -27.32 -1.60 13.37
N SER A 397 -28.49 -1.49 14.02
CA SER A 397 -29.51 -0.52 13.64
C SER A 397 -29.06 0.91 13.88
N ASP A 398 -28.18 1.13 14.86
CA ASP A 398 -27.74 2.45 15.27
C ASP A 398 -26.73 2.94 14.22
N GLN A 399 -25.77 2.09 13.84
CA GLN A 399 -24.84 2.36 12.74
C GLN A 399 -25.54 2.61 11.40
N ARG A 400 -26.65 1.91 11.13
CA ARG A 400 -27.44 2.15 9.91
C ARG A 400 -28.04 3.55 9.91
N GLU A 401 -28.66 3.98 11.01
CA GLU A 401 -29.20 5.33 11.09
C GLU A 401 -28.09 6.37 11.03
N ASP A 402 -26.96 6.14 11.72
CA ASP A 402 -25.77 7.02 11.62
C ASP A 402 -25.28 7.16 10.17
N LEU A 403 -25.23 6.06 9.40
CA LEU A 403 -24.87 6.09 7.98
C LEU A 403 -25.91 6.83 7.12
N LYS A 404 -27.20 6.63 7.39
CA LYS A 404 -28.28 7.31 6.64
C LYS A 404 -28.29 8.80 6.94
N ASP A 405 -28.06 9.19 8.18
CA ASP A 405 -27.96 10.58 8.58
C ASP A 405 -26.73 11.21 7.93
N LEU A 406 -25.56 10.53 7.94
CA LEU A 406 -24.37 10.95 7.20
C LEU A 406 -24.67 11.18 5.71
N PHE A 407 -25.34 10.24 5.04
CA PHE A 407 -25.62 10.35 3.61
C PHE A 407 -26.65 11.43 3.27
N ARG A 408 -27.64 11.65 4.15
CA ARG A 408 -28.67 12.69 3.95
C ARG A 408 -28.14 14.08 4.22
N ASP A 409 -27.36 14.23 5.29
CA ASP A 409 -26.81 15.52 5.72
C ASP A 409 -25.75 16.01 4.72
N ASN A 410 -25.10 15.10 3.99
CA ASN A 410 -24.03 15.38 3.01
C ASN A 410 -24.39 14.84 1.62
N SER A 411 -25.65 15.04 1.25
CA SER A 411 -26.22 14.44 0.04
C SER A 411 -25.68 15.03 -1.26
N GLU A 412 -25.21 16.29 -1.24
CA GLU A 412 -24.68 16.95 -2.44
C GLU A 412 -23.25 16.47 -2.71
N GLU A 413 -22.44 16.38 -1.67
CA GLU A 413 -21.05 15.91 -1.66
C GLU A 413 -20.99 14.44 -2.06
N LEU A 414 -21.81 13.57 -1.43
CA LEU A 414 -21.86 12.16 -1.80
C LEU A 414 -22.32 11.95 -3.25
N ARG A 415 -23.26 12.77 -3.74
CA ARG A 415 -23.71 12.70 -5.13
C ARG A 415 -22.57 13.07 -6.10
N GLU A 416 -21.81 14.12 -5.79
CA GLU A 416 -20.65 14.53 -6.59
C GLU A 416 -19.58 13.43 -6.65
N VAL A 417 -19.25 12.82 -5.51
CA VAL A 417 -18.32 11.68 -5.44
C VAL A 417 -18.80 10.52 -6.33
N LEU A 418 -20.07 10.14 -6.25
CA LEU A 418 -20.63 9.05 -7.05
C LEU A 418 -20.67 9.38 -8.55
N GLU A 419 -21.00 10.63 -8.91
CA GLU A 419 -20.97 11.12 -10.30
C GLU A 419 -19.54 11.12 -10.86
N ASN A 420 -18.55 11.51 -10.06
CA ASN A 420 -17.14 11.46 -10.42
C ASN A 420 -16.68 10.02 -10.66
N CYS A 421 -17.11 9.07 -9.83
CA CYS A 421 -16.84 7.65 -10.02
C CYS A 421 -17.58 7.05 -11.23
N ALA A 422 -18.69 7.64 -11.69
CA ALA A 422 -19.43 7.21 -12.87
C ALA A 422 -18.83 7.79 -14.18
N SER A 423 -18.14 8.93 -14.10
CA SER A 423 -17.56 9.62 -15.26
C SER A 423 -16.46 8.80 -15.94
N ILE A 424 -16.62 8.57 -17.25
CA ILE A 424 -15.62 7.85 -18.06
C ILE A 424 -14.28 8.58 -18.07
N GLU A 425 -14.32 9.93 -18.10
CA GLU A 425 -13.12 10.75 -18.15
C GLU A 425 -12.34 10.66 -16.83
N ASN A 426 -13.02 10.83 -15.70
CA ASN A 426 -12.39 10.73 -14.38
C ASN A 426 -11.88 9.31 -14.12
N GLN A 427 -12.64 8.28 -14.51
CA GLN A 427 -12.20 6.89 -14.43
C GLN A 427 -10.93 6.64 -15.23
N ARG A 428 -10.79 7.24 -16.43
CA ARG A 428 -9.57 7.13 -17.24
C ARG A 428 -8.40 7.78 -16.53
N THR A 429 -8.54 9.04 -16.12
CA THR A 429 -7.49 9.78 -15.40
C THR A 429 -7.02 9.03 -14.15
N PHE A 430 -7.96 8.53 -13.34
CA PHE A 430 -7.67 7.71 -12.16
C PHE A 430 -6.95 6.41 -12.54
N THR A 431 -7.40 5.71 -13.58
CA THR A 431 -6.82 4.43 -14.00
C THR A 431 -5.40 4.58 -14.54
N GLU A 432 -5.08 5.69 -15.21
CA GLU A 432 -3.72 5.99 -15.62
C GLU A 432 -2.79 6.16 -14.40
N GLN A 433 -3.24 6.87 -13.37
CA GLN A 433 -2.47 7.00 -12.13
C GLN A 433 -2.26 5.63 -11.46
N VAL A 434 -3.30 4.78 -11.42
CA VAL A 434 -3.19 3.41 -10.90
C VAL A 434 -2.19 2.59 -11.70
N LEU A 435 -2.19 2.69 -13.04
CA LEU A 435 -1.25 1.95 -13.89
C LEU A 435 0.19 2.40 -13.64
N VAL A 436 0.45 3.72 -13.64
CA VAL A 436 1.78 4.28 -13.40
C VAL A 436 2.30 3.92 -12.00
N HIS A 437 1.44 4.03 -10.98
CA HIS A 437 1.80 3.67 -9.61
C HIS A 437 2.07 2.16 -9.45
N SER A 438 1.28 1.31 -10.10
CA SER A 438 1.50 -0.14 -10.12
C SER A 438 2.80 -0.49 -10.86
N LEU A 439 3.09 0.19 -11.97
CA LEU A 439 4.30 -0.01 -12.76
C LEU A 439 5.55 0.44 -12.01
N GLN A 440 5.52 1.56 -11.29
CA GLN A 440 6.59 2.00 -10.40
C GLN A 440 6.99 0.90 -9.41
N ASN A 441 6.01 0.29 -8.73
CA ASN A 441 6.25 -0.78 -7.77
C ASN A 441 6.79 -2.06 -8.43
N ALA A 442 6.29 -2.40 -9.62
CA ALA A 442 6.79 -3.55 -10.37
C ALA A 442 8.24 -3.34 -10.85
N VAL A 443 8.58 -2.15 -11.33
CA VAL A 443 9.95 -1.77 -11.72
C VAL A 443 10.89 -1.80 -10.51
N ALA A 444 10.41 -1.37 -9.33
CA ALA A 444 11.15 -1.50 -8.08
C ALA A 444 11.41 -2.96 -7.70
N GLY A 445 10.38 -3.80 -7.75
CA GLY A 445 10.47 -5.23 -7.47
C GLY A 445 11.45 -5.94 -8.42
N TRP A 446 11.35 -5.62 -9.72
CA TRP A 446 12.29 -6.08 -10.74
C TRP A 446 13.73 -5.66 -10.41
N ALA A 447 13.96 -4.39 -10.10
CA ALA A 447 15.30 -3.88 -9.83
C ALA A 447 15.93 -4.54 -8.59
N VAL A 448 15.13 -4.78 -7.54
CA VAL A 448 15.60 -5.54 -6.37
C VAL A 448 15.95 -6.98 -6.74
N ALA A 449 15.12 -7.66 -7.52
CA ALA A 449 15.41 -9.02 -7.98
C ALA A 449 16.65 -9.08 -8.90
N ALA A 450 16.88 -8.02 -9.69
CA ALA A 450 18.03 -7.89 -10.58
C ALA A 450 19.35 -7.50 -9.86
N GLY A 451 19.24 -6.83 -8.72
CA GLY A 451 20.37 -6.30 -7.94
C GLY A 451 21.13 -7.38 -7.16
N LEU A 452 22.47 -7.39 -7.26
CA LEU A 452 23.37 -8.34 -6.59
C LEU A 452 23.53 -8.10 -5.07
N GLY A 453 22.70 -7.26 -4.45
CA GLY A 453 22.95 -6.69 -3.12
C GLY A 453 21.83 -6.81 -2.08
N GLY A 454 20.62 -7.27 -2.46
CA GLY A 454 19.49 -7.37 -1.51
C GLY A 454 19.07 -6.04 -0.86
N SER A 455 19.48 -4.89 -1.42
CA SER A 455 19.14 -3.55 -0.92
C SER A 455 17.84 -3.07 -1.56
N ASP A 456 16.92 -2.55 -0.74
CA ASP A 456 15.73 -1.88 -1.22
C ASP A 456 16.06 -0.56 -1.92
N PHE A 457 15.26 -0.24 -2.95
CA PHE A 457 15.26 1.05 -3.63
C PHE A 457 14.16 1.94 -3.06
N GLU A 458 14.44 3.22 -2.96
CA GLU A 458 13.41 4.24 -2.91
C GLU A 458 12.88 4.47 -4.33
N THR A 459 11.61 4.83 -4.43
CA THR A 459 10.95 5.00 -5.73
C THR A 459 10.20 6.30 -5.84
N TRP A 460 10.10 6.81 -7.06
CA TRP A 460 9.32 7.99 -7.38
C TRP A 460 8.74 7.91 -8.80
N TYR A 461 7.75 8.74 -9.09
CA TYR A 461 7.12 9.03 -10.37
C TYR A 461 6.54 10.45 -10.31
N ASP A 462 6.48 11.13 -11.45
CA ASP A 462 5.89 12.46 -11.50
C ASP A 462 4.36 12.35 -11.43
N ALA A 463 3.74 12.55 -10.27
CA ALA A 463 2.28 12.48 -10.15
C ALA A 463 1.52 13.60 -10.90
N ASN A 464 2.20 14.71 -11.20
CA ASN A 464 1.60 15.84 -11.93
C ASN A 464 1.78 15.69 -13.45
N TYR A 465 2.11 14.49 -13.94
CA TYR A 465 2.35 14.28 -15.37
C TYR A 465 1.10 14.56 -16.22
N GLN A 466 -0.10 14.41 -15.65
CA GLN A 466 -1.36 14.62 -16.35
C GLN A 466 -1.68 16.11 -16.53
N SER A 467 -1.33 16.94 -15.53
CA SER A 467 -1.52 18.39 -15.53
C SER A 467 -0.45 19.14 -16.33
N LYS A 468 0.67 18.48 -16.65
CA LYS A 468 1.73 19.02 -17.51
C LYS A 468 1.54 18.59 -18.97
N ASP A 469 1.88 19.47 -19.91
CA ASP A 469 1.99 19.15 -21.35
C ASP A 469 3.32 18.43 -21.62
N ILE A 470 3.46 17.22 -21.06
CA ILE A 470 4.65 16.36 -21.21
C ILE A 470 4.32 15.08 -21.97
N ASP A 471 5.22 14.71 -22.88
CA ASP A 471 5.09 13.53 -23.74
C ASP A 471 5.48 12.22 -23.04
N VAL A 472 6.16 12.31 -21.89
CA VAL A 472 6.67 11.16 -21.14
C VAL A 472 6.34 11.25 -19.66
N VAL A 473 6.01 10.11 -19.08
CA VAL A 473 5.89 9.89 -17.64
C VAL A 473 7.21 9.35 -17.13
N GLN A 474 7.79 9.99 -16.12
CA GLN A 474 9.07 9.56 -15.55
C GLN A 474 8.83 8.73 -14.30
N LEU A 475 9.46 7.55 -14.24
CA LEU A 475 9.63 6.77 -13.01
C LEU A 475 11.08 6.87 -12.55
N ALA A 476 11.32 6.90 -11.25
CA ALA A 476 12.64 6.90 -10.66
C ALA A 476 12.83 5.75 -9.68
N LEU A 477 14.01 5.15 -9.73
CA LEU A 477 14.57 4.29 -8.69
C LEU A 477 15.84 4.93 -8.16
N TYR A 478 16.00 5.07 -6.85
CA TYR A 478 17.22 5.59 -6.28
C TYR A 478 17.65 4.85 -5.01
N ASP A 479 18.95 4.92 -4.73
CA ASP A 479 19.53 4.19 -3.61
C ASP A 479 19.03 4.77 -2.27
N THR A 480 18.73 3.90 -1.30
CA THR A 480 18.26 4.23 0.07
C THR A 480 19.34 4.86 0.97
N ILE A 481 20.58 4.94 0.51
CA ILE A 481 21.73 5.48 1.25
C ILE A 481 22.11 6.84 0.68
N GLN A 482 22.34 7.82 1.56
CA GLN A 482 22.76 9.17 1.18
C GLN A 482 24.07 9.12 0.39
N GLY A 483 24.10 9.75 -0.79
CA GLY A 483 25.21 9.72 -1.75
C GLY A 483 25.26 8.48 -2.65
N GLY A 484 24.37 7.51 -2.43
CA GLY A 484 24.24 6.27 -3.18
C GLY A 484 25.21 5.16 -2.77
N ALA A 485 24.73 3.93 -2.87
CA ALA A 485 25.50 2.70 -2.66
C ALA A 485 26.17 2.19 -3.96
N GLY A 486 25.76 2.73 -5.12
CA GLY A 486 26.22 2.27 -6.43
C GLY A 486 25.31 1.26 -7.10
N THR A 487 24.15 0.94 -6.50
CA THR A 487 23.23 -0.08 -7.00
C THR A 487 22.53 0.42 -8.27
N SER A 488 21.99 1.65 -8.24
CA SER A 488 21.45 2.34 -9.43
C SER A 488 22.45 2.38 -10.59
N LYS A 489 23.73 2.68 -10.30
CA LYS A 489 24.78 2.74 -11.33
C LYS A 489 25.06 1.37 -11.97
N GLU A 490 25.02 0.31 -11.17
CA GLU A 490 25.25 -1.05 -11.67
C GLU A 490 24.09 -1.52 -12.56
N VAL A 491 22.85 -1.30 -12.10
CA VAL A 491 21.65 -1.60 -12.90
C VAL A 491 21.70 -0.85 -14.23
N PHE A 492 22.05 0.45 -14.21
CA PHE A 492 22.22 1.23 -15.44
C PHE A 492 23.22 0.61 -16.42
N LYS A 493 24.42 0.24 -15.94
CA LYS A 493 25.47 -0.32 -16.77
C LYS A 493 25.04 -1.64 -17.41
N ARG A 494 24.38 -2.50 -16.63
CA ARG A 494 23.91 -3.80 -17.09
C ARG A 494 22.76 -3.72 -18.09
N LEU A 495 21.90 -2.71 -17.96
CA LEU A 495 20.91 -2.40 -18.99
C LEU A 495 21.61 -1.92 -20.28
N LYS A 496 22.55 -0.98 -20.15
CA LYS A 496 23.26 -0.38 -21.29
C LYS A 496 24.13 -1.38 -22.07
N ASP A 497 24.70 -2.38 -21.40
CA ASP A 497 25.52 -3.43 -22.03
C ASP A 497 24.71 -4.67 -22.49
N GLY A 498 23.40 -4.70 -22.21
CA GLY A 498 22.48 -5.78 -22.57
C GLY A 498 22.63 -7.05 -21.70
N SER A 499 23.36 -7.00 -20.59
CA SER A 499 23.48 -8.12 -19.64
C SER A 499 22.30 -8.24 -18.66
N LEU A 500 21.39 -7.26 -18.68
CA LEU A 500 20.15 -7.26 -17.92
C LEU A 500 18.98 -6.90 -18.83
N ASP A 501 17.98 -7.77 -18.86
CA ASP A 501 16.70 -7.54 -19.53
C ASP A 501 15.67 -7.01 -18.52
N ILE A 502 14.84 -6.07 -18.98
CA ILE A 502 13.76 -5.48 -18.19
C ILE A 502 12.40 -6.09 -18.55
N SER A 503 12.13 -6.32 -19.83
CA SER A 503 10.77 -6.58 -20.33
C SER A 503 10.26 -7.97 -19.92
N GLY A 504 11.08 -9.02 -20.08
CA GLY A 504 10.71 -10.37 -19.63
C GLY A 504 10.55 -10.47 -18.10
N PRO A 505 11.58 -10.10 -17.32
CA PRO A 505 11.51 -10.15 -15.86
C PRO A 505 10.42 -9.25 -15.23
N LEU A 506 10.11 -8.09 -15.81
CA LEU A 506 9.02 -7.24 -15.36
C LEU A 506 7.66 -7.93 -15.51
N SER A 507 7.45 -8.68 -16.60
CA SER A 507 6.27 -9.54 -16.77
C SER A 507 6.08 -10.53 -15.63
N ASN A 508 7.17 -11.18 -15.20
CA ASN A 508 7.14 -12.14 -14.11
C ASN A 508 6.75 -11.46 -12.79
N GLN A 509 7.25 -10.25 -12.52
CA GLN A 509 6.82 -9.45 -11.35
C GLN A 509 5.31 -9.15 -11.35
N CYS A 510 4.70 -9.11 -12.55
CA CYS A 510 3.28 -8.86 -12.73
C CYS A 510 2.41 -10.11 -12.58
N SER A 511 2.97 -11.30 -12.33
CA SER A 511 2.23 -12.54 -12.03
C SER A 511 2.00 -12.69 -10.53
N CYS A 512 0.76 -12.96 -10.09
CA CYS A 512 0.43 -13.15 -8.68
C CYS A 512 0.12 -14.62 -8.39
N HIS A 513 1.10 -15.33 -7.82
CA HIS A 513 0.93 -16.73 -7.45
C HIS A 513 -0.22 -16.92 -6.44
N ILE A 514 -0.42 -15.95 -5.52
CA ILE A 514 -1.52 -15.98 -4.55
C ILE A 514 -2.89 -15.86 -5.22
N SER A 515 -3.12 -14.80 -5.99
CA SER A 515 -4.39 -14.61 -6.71
C SER A 515 -4.69 -15.80 -7.61
N LEU A 516 -3.69 -16.29 -8.34
CA LEU A 516 -3.85 -17.42 -9.27
C LEU A 516 -4.20 -18.71 -8.52
N ALA A 517 -3.53 -18.98 -7.41
CA ALA A 517 -3.85 -20.11 -6.54
C ALA A 517 -5.26 -19.99 -5.93
N GLU A 518 -5.68 -18.79 -5.51
CA GLU A 518 -7.04 -18.53 -5.00
C GLU A 518 -8.11 -18.79 -6.07
N ASP A 519 -7.89 -18.31 -7.30
CA ASP A 519 -8.80 -18.52 -8.43
C ASP A 519 -8.89 -20.02 -8.80
N LEU A 520 -7.78 -20.76 -8.73
CA LEU A 520 -7.75 -22.22 -8.93
C LEU A 520 -8.51 -22.97 -7.83
N VAL A 521 -8.34 -22.58 -6.56
CA VAL A 521 -9.06 -23.18 -5.42
C VAL A 521 -10.56 -22.96 -5.55
N LEU A 522 -10.98 -21.72 -5.82
CA LEU A 522 -12.39 -21.37 -6.00
C LEU A 522 -13.01 -22.17 -7.15
N SER A 523 -12.34 -22.22 -8.30
CA SER A 523 -12.78 -22.98 -9.47
C SER A 523 -12.91 -24.48 -9.18
N LEU A 524 -11.91 -25.06 -8.51
CA LEU A 524 -11.93 -26.47 -8.13
C LEU A 524 -13.11 -26.80 -7.19
N LEU A 525 -13.32 -25.99 -6.16
CA LEU A 525 -14.36 -26.20 -5.15
C LEU A 525 -15.78 -25.94 -5.68
N ALA A 526 -15.93 -25.06 -6.67
CA ALA A 526 -17.21 -24.76 -7.26
C ALA A 526 -17.71 -25.88 -8.18
N GLU A 527 -16.81 -26.44 -8.99
CA GLU A 527 -17.14 -27.41 -10.05
C GLU A 527 -17.09 -28.88 -9.59
N ARG A 528 -16.40 -29.19 -8.49
CA ARG A 528 -16.24 -30.55 -7.97
C ARG A 528 -16.91 -30.72 -6.60
N ASP A 529 -17.26 -31.96 -6.26
CA ASP A 529 -17.77 -32.27 -4.92
C ASP A 529 -16.63 -32.17 -3.89
N ALA A 530 -16.63 -31.09 -3.12
CA ALA A 530 -15.63 -30.83 -2.09
C ALA A 530 -15.54 -31.95 -1.03
N SER A 531 -16.58 -32.75 -0.82
CA SER A 531 -16.51 -33.94 0.04
C SER A 531 -15.59 -35.01 -0.52
N VAL A 532 -15.62 -35.19 -1.84
CA VAL A 532 -14.81 -36.17 -2.56
C VAL A 532 -13.37 -35.70 -2.61
N LEU A 533 -13.16 -34.40 -2.89
CA LEU A 533 -11.83 -33.80 -2.86
C LEU A 533 -11.19 -33.91 -1.47
N TYR A 534 -11.95 -33.72 -0.39
CA TYR A 534 -11.48 -33.95 0.98
C TYR A 534 -11.08 -35.42 1.20
N ASP A 535 -11.87 -36.39 0.71
CA ASP A 535 -11.53 -37.81 0.86
C ASP A 535 -10.27 -38.18 0.07
N ILE A 536 -10.02 -37.57 -1.09
CA ILE A 536 -8.80 -37.75 -1.88
C ILE A 536 -7.60 -37.16 -1.12
N TYR A 537 -7.72 -35.92 -0.64
CA TYR A 537 -6.68 -35.24 0.12
C TYR A 537 -6.27 -36.01 1.38
N THR A 538 -7.25 -36.52 2.14
CA THR A 538 -6.99 -37.26 3.38
C THR A 538 -6.48 -38.69 3.18
N GLN A 539 -6.62 -39.28 1.98
CA GLN A 539 -6.10 -40.62 1.68
C GLN A 539 -4.57 -40.67 1.54
N GLY A 540 -3.91 -39.55 1.21
CA GLY A 540 -2.45 -39.42 1.19
C GLY A 540 -1.89 -38.61 2.35
N ASP A 541 -2.50 -38.71 3.54
CA ASP A 541 -2.09 -38.01 4.75
C ASP A 541 -1.98 -36.47 4.62
N GLY A 542 -2.51 -35.86 3.55
CA GLY A 542 -2.47 -34.42 3.28
C GLY A 542 -1.11 -33.84 2.86
N GLU A 543 -0.04 -34.65 2.89
CA GLU A 543 1.35 -34.28 2.57
C GLU A 543 1.93 -35.11 1.40
N ASP A 544 1.15 -36.00 0.77
CA ASP A 544 1.60 -36.74 -0.40
C ASP A 544 1.73 -35.81 -1.63
N ASP A 545 2.97 -35.55 -2.05
CA ASP A 545 3.33 -34.71 -3.20
C ASP A 545 2.62 -35.14 -4.49
N GLU A 546 2.34 -36.44 -4.68
CA GLU A 546 1.67 -36.95 -5.88
C GLU A 546 0.19 -36.54 -5.89
N ILE A 547 -0.50 -36.69 -4.75
CA ILE A 547 -1.91 -36.29 -4.61
C ILE A 547 -2.07 -34.77 -4.72
N GLN A 548 -1.15 -34.02 -4.13
CA GLN A 548 -1.16 -32.56 -4.20
C GLN A 548 -1.01 -32.06 -5.64
N ARG A 549 -0.11 -32.66 -6.41
CA ARG A 549 0.06 -32.37 -7.85
C ARG A 549 -1.17 -32.77 -8.66
N ASP A 550 -1.75 -33.94 -8.41
CA ASP A 550 -2.98 -34.38 -9.07
C ASP A 550 -4.17 -33.42 -8.82
N LEU A 551 -4.30 -32.91 -7.60
CA LEU A 551 -5.33 -31.93 -7.24
C LEU A 551 -5.10 -30.58 -7.94
N PHE A 552 -3.85 -30.14 -8.04
CA PHE A 552 -3.48 -28.94 -8.77
C PHE A 552 -3.77 -29.09 -10.27
N ASP A 553 -3.34 -30.18 -10.90
CA ASP A 553 -3.60 -30.48 -12.30
C ASP A 553 -5.11 -30.53 -12.58
N LEU A 554 -5.88 -31.11 -11.66
CA LEU A 554 -7.34 -31.11 -11.75
C LEU A 554 -7.93 -29.69 -11.64
N ALA A 555 -7.37 -28.82 -10.78
CA ALA A 555 -7.79 -27.43 -10.67
C ALA A 555 -7.53 -26.67 -11.98
N VAL A 556 -6.32 -26.79 -12.54
CA VAL A 556 -5.93 -26.18 -13.84
C VAL A 556 -6.77 -26.73 -14.99
N ALA A 557 -7.15 -28.01 -14.95
CA ALA A 557 -8.06 -28.61 -15.93
C ALA A 557 -9.51 -28.11 -15.81
N THR A 558 -9.91 -27.68 -14.62
CA THR A 558 -11.29 -27.28 -14.30
C THR A 558 -11.51 -25.78 -14.50
N ALA A 559 -10.49 -24.95 -14.26
CA ALA A 559 -10.57 -23.52 -14.48
C ALA A 559 -10.57 -23.18 -15.99
N SER A 560 -11.74 -22.87 -16.55
CA SER A 560 -11.89 -22.45 -17.96
C SER A 560 -11.39 -21.04 -18.22
N ASP A 561 -11.41 -20.19 -17.19
CA ASP A 561 -11.22 -18.75 -17.31
C ASP A 561 -9.80 -18.31 -16.94
N ILE A 562 -8.97 -19.27 -16.49
CA ILE A 562 -7.57 -19.04 -16.18
C ILE A 562 -6.76 -19.28 -17.44
N ASP A 563 -6.10 -18.23 -17.90
CA ASP A 563 -5.12 -18.34 -18.98
C ASP A 563 -3.90 -19.13 -18.47
N ARG A 564 -3.72 -20.34 -19.03
CA ARG A 564 -2.61 -21.23 -18.68
C ARG A 564 -1.25 -20.65 -19.01
N ALA A 565 -1.18 -19.68 -19.94
CA ALA A 565 0.06 -18.96 -20.21
C ALA A 565 0.52 -18.10 -19.00
N LYS A 566 -0.39 -17.82 -18.05
CA LYS A 566 -0.10 -17.04 -16.83
C LYS A 566 0.40 -17.88 -15.65
N LEU A 567 0.53 -19.20 -15.80
CA LEU A 567 1.16 -20.08 -14.80
C LEU A 567 2.69 -19.96 -14.86
N VAL A 568 3.20 -18.74 -14.66
CA VAL A 568 4.62 -18.47 -14.47
C VAL A 568 5.02 -19.04 -13.09
N ASP A 569 6.15 -19.74 -13.03
CA ASP A 569 6.67 -20.40 -11.81
C ASP A 569 5.65 -21.34 -11.14
N GLU A 570 5.22 -22.35 -11.89
CA GLU A 570 4.23 -23.36 -11.50
C GLU A 570 4.46 -23.97 -10.10
N GLU A 571 5.72 -24.24 -9.73
CA GLU A 571 6.07 -24.79 -8.41
C GLU A 571 5.69 -23.84 -7.25
N GLU A 572 5.81 -22.52 -7.42
CA GLU A 572 5.39 -21.55 -6.40
C GLU A 572 3.85 -21.50 -6.28
N VAL A 573 3.16 -21.52 -7.42
CA VAL A 573 1.69 -21.55 -7.46
C VAL A 573 1.16 -22.84 -6.81
N ILE A 574 1.75 -23.99 -7.11
CA ILE A 574 1.42 -25.29 -6.47
C ILE A 574 1.58 -25.17 -4.95
N THR A 575 2.69 -24.60 -4.48
CA THR A 575 2.95 -24.45 -3.04
C THR A 575 1.87 -23.62 -2.34
N VAL A 576 1.51 -22.47 -2.91
CA VAL A 576 0.47 -21.60 -2.35
C VAL A 576 -0.91 -22.27 -2.41
N PHE A 577 -1.23 -22.92 -3.54
CA PHE A 577 -2.45 -23.68 -3.74
C PHE A 577 -2.61 -24.79 -2.69
N ASN A 578 -1.58 -25.60 -2.47
CA ASN A 578 -1.60 -26.69 -1.49
C ASN A 578 -1.79 -26.18 -0.07
N ARG A 579 -1.10 -25.09 0.30
CA ARG A 579 -1.28 -24.44 1.60
C ARG A 579 -2.72 -23.96 1.79
N ARG A 580 -3.33 -23.41 0.75
CA ARG A 580 -4.72 -22.94 0.78
C ARG A 580 -5.69 -24.10 0.93
N ILE A 581 -5.55 -25.16 0.14
CA ILE A 581 -6.38 -26.37 0.25
C ILE A 581 -6.26 -27.00 1.64
N ALA A 582 -5.04 -27.12 2.19
CA ALA A 582 -4.81 -27.64 3.53
C ALA A 582 -5.55 -26.83 4.61
N SER A 583 -5.56 -25.50 4.48
CA SER A 583 -6.29 -24.63 5.42
C SER A 583 -7.81 -24.79 5.34
N LEU A 584 -8.34 -25.11 4.15
CA LEU A 584 -9.78 -25.24 3.93
C LEU A 584 -10.31 -26.65 4.26
N TYR A 585 -9.45 -27.67 4.19
CA TYR A 585 -9.78 -29.09 4.41
C TYR A 585 -9.48 -29.57 5.83
N GLU A 586 -9.79 -28.76 6.85
CA GLU A 586 -9.68 -29.19 8.25
C GLU A 586 -10.68 -30.31 8.58
N THR A 587 -11.91 -30.20 8.07
CA THR A 587 -12.95 -31.24 8.23
C THR A 587 -13.79 -31.42 6.97
N LYS A 588 -14.36 -32.61 6.80
CA LYS A 588 -15.26 -32.92 5.68
C LYS A 588 -16.53 -32.05 5.66
N GLU A 589 -17.00 -31.62 6.83
CA GLU A 589 -18.15 -30.71 6.95
C GLU A 589 -17.81 -29.30 6.45
N LEU A 590 -16.61 -28.82 6.80
CA LEU A 590 -16.11 -27.51 6.39
C LEU A 590 -15.82 -27.47 4.89
N ALA A 591 -15.17 -28.50 4.34
CA ALA A 591 -14.95 -28.64 2.90
C ALA A 591 -16.26 -28.55 2.10
N ARG A 592 -17.32 -29.23 2.55
CA ARG A 592 -18.66 -29.14 1.91
C ARG A 592 -19.24 -27.74 1.94
N PHE A 593 -19.11 -27.06 3.08
CA PHE A 593 -19.55 -25.68 3.23
C PHE A 593 -18.79 -24.76 2.27
N TYR A 594 -17.46 -24.86 2.22
CA TYR A 594 -16.63 -24.12 1.28
C TYR A 594 -16.94 -24.39 -0.19
N GLY A 595 -17.27 -25.62 -0.56
CA GLY A 595 -17.78 -25.92 -1.91
C GLY A 595 -19.08 -25.18 -2.24
N ALA A 596 -19.97 -24.95 -1.27
CA ALA A 596 -21.16 -24.12 -1.49
C ALA A 596 -20.82 -22.63 -1.60
N VAL A 597 -19.92 -22.13 -0.74
CA VAL A 597 -19.45 -20.74 -0.79
C VAL A 597 -18.76 -20.43 -2.13
N ALA A 598 -17.94 -21.33 -2.66
CA ALA A 598 -17.28 -21.17 -3.96
C ALA A 598 -18.29 -21.08 -5.13
N ARG A 599 -19.36 -21.88 -5.11
CA ARG A 599 -20.43 -21.78 -6.12
C ARG A 599 -21.18 -20.45 -6.02
N ALA A 600 -21.49 -20.00 -4.80
CA ALA A 600 -22.09 -18.69 -4.57
C ALA A 600 -21.18 -17.58 -5.10
N TYR A 601 -19.87 -17.65 -4.83
CA TYR A 601 -18.87 -16.70 -5.30
C TYR A 601 -18.89 -16.55 -6.83
N HIS A 602 -18.81 -17.64 -7.59
CA HIS A 602 -18.82 -17.56 -9.07
C HIS A 602 -20.14 -17.02 -9.62
N ARG A 603 -21.28 -17.41 -9.04
CA ARG A 603 -22.58 -16.86 -9.42
C ARG A 603 -22.63 -15.34 -9.20
N ILE A 604 -22.23 -14.90 -8.01
CA ILE A 604 -22.22 -13.47 -7.63
C ILE A 604 -21.24 -12.68 -8.50
N ALA A 605 -20.06 -13.23 -8.81
CA ALA A 605 -19.11 -12.60 -9.72
C ALA A 605 -19.74 -12.31 -11.10
N SER A 606 -20.51 -13.27 -11.63
CA SER A 606 -21.20 -13.10 -12.91
C SER A 606 -22.35 -12.09 -12.84
N GLU A 607 -23.06 -11.98 -11.71
CA GLU A 607 -24.17 -11.04 -11.53
C GLU A 607 -23.65 -9.61 -11.32
N LEU A 608 -22.61 -9.44 -10.51
CA LEU A 608 -22.07 -8.13 -10.18
C LEU A 608 -21.13 -7.57 -11.25
N ASN A 609 -20.58 -8.43 -12.09
CA ASN A 609 -19.53 -8.11 -13.06
C ASN A 609 -18.39 -7.32 -12.42
N ARG A 610 -17.93 -7.78 -11.26
CA ARG A 610 -16.78 -7.27 -10.52
C ARG A 610 -16.28 -8.37 -9.59
N THR A 611 -15.12 -8.20 -8.96
CA THR A 611 -14.62 -9.21 -8.01
C THR A 611 -15.48 -9.20 -6.73
N PRO A 612 -16.13 -10.32 -6.35
CA PRO A 612 -16.91 -10.37 -5.11
C PRO A 612 -16.03 -10.25 -3.87
N THR A 613 -16.48 -9.44 -2.92
CA THR A 613 -15.92 -9.37 -1.57
C THR A 613 -16.60 -10.40 -0.66
N ALA A 614 -16.04 -10.62 0.53
CA ALA A 614 -16.69 -11.45 1.55
C ALA A 614 -18.10 -10.94 1.90
N MET A 615 -18.31 -9.62 1.88
CA MET A 615 -19.62 -9.02 2.12
C MET A 615 -20.64 -9.41 1.06
N ASP A 616 -20.27 -9.33 -0.21
CA ASP A 616 -21.13 -9.73 -1.33
C ASP A 616 -21.54 -11.21 -1.22
N VAL A 617 -20.59 -12.07 -0.86
CA VAL A 617 -20.84 -13.51 -0.71
C VAL A 617 -21.74 -13.79 0.49
N VAL A 618 -21.54 -13.11 1.63
CA VAL A 618 -22.44 -13.25 2.78
C VAL A 618 -23.88 -12.88 2.43
N LEU A 619 -24.05 -11.79 1.67
CA LEU A 619 -25.36 -11.35 1.15
C LEU A 619 -25.95 -12.37 0.17
N GLY A 620 -25.17 -12.87 -0.79
CA GLY A 620 -25.69 -13.84 -1.76
C GLY A 620 -25.96 -15.23 -1.20
N LEU A 621 -25.27 -15.64 -0.13
CA LEU A 621 -25.64 -16.82 0.63
C LEU A 621 -27.01 -16.63 1.32
N GLU A 622 -27.47 -15.39 1.56
CA GLU A 622 -28.78 -15.07 2.16
C GLU A 622 -29.95 -15.55 1.34
N GLU A 623 -29.82 -15.32 0.05
CA GLU A 623 -30.81 -15.64 -0.95
C GLU A 623 -30.73 -17.13 -1.34
N GLU A 624 -29.66 -17.83 -0.95
CA GLU A 624 -29.40 -19.19 -1.36
C GLU A 624 -30.24 -20.23 -0.60
N THR A 625 -30.89 -21.12 -1.36
CA THR A 625 -31.55 -22.30 -0.80
C THR A 625 -30.59 -23.49 -0.81
N PHE A 626 -30.00 -23.80 0.34
CA PHE A 626 -29.12 -24.97 0.48
C PHE A 626 -29.91 -26.28 0.35
N ILE A 627 -29.71 -26.99 -0.77
CA ILE A 627 -30.31 -28.31 -1.00
C ILE A 627 -29.71 -29.37 -0.06
N ASP A 628 -28.40 -29.30 0.23
CA ASP A 628 -27.76 -30.19 1.19
C ASP A 628 -28.02 -29.73 2.63
N SER A 629 -28.83 -30.50 3.36
CA SER A 629 -29.15 -30.25 4.77
C SER A 629 -27.92 -30.12 5.69
N ARG A 630 -26.79 -30.75 5.34
CA ARG A 630 -25.54 -30.66 6.12
C ARG A 630 -24.89 -29.30 5.96
N VAL A 631 -24.85 -28.79 4.72
CA VAL A 631 -24.37 -27.43 4.43
C VAL A 631 -25.26 -26.41 5.13
N ARG A 632 -26.58 -26.59 5.07
CA ARG A 632 -27.54 -25.74 5.78
C ARG A 632 -27.29 -25.70 7.29
N ASN A 633 -27.09 -26.86 7.91
CA ASN A 633 -26.81 -26.93 9.36
C ASN A 633 -25.48 -26.26 9.72
N THR A 634 -24.44 -26.42 8.90
CA THR A 634 -23.15 -25.75 9.09
C THR A 634 -23.28 -24.24 8.94
N TYR A 635 -24.00 -23.80 7.90
CA TYR A 635 -24.33 -22.39 7.68
C TYR A 635 -25.07 -21.80 8.89
N GLU A 636 -26.14 -22.45 9.36
CA GLU A 636 -26.92 -22.01 10.52
C GLU A 636 -26.07 -21.97 11.80
N ARG A 637 -25.13 -22.90 11.97
CA ARG A 637 -24.18 -22.91 13.10
C ARG A 637 -23.27 -21.68 13.08
N PHE A 638 -22.70 -21.35 11.92
CA PHE A 638 -21.80 -20.19 11.80
C PHE A 638 -22.54 -18.86 11.87
N ALA A 639 -23.77 -18.80 11.35
CA ALA A 639 -24.62 -17.62 11.40
C ALA A 639 -25.23 -17.35 12.79
N ASN A 640 -25.23 -18.32 13.71
CA ASN A 640 -25.93 -18.19 14.99
C ASN A 640 -25.04 -17.62 16.11
N ARG A 641 -25.21 -16.32 16.38
CA ARG A 641 -24.55 -15.58 17.49
C ARG A 641 -24.74 -16.20 18.88
N GLY A 642 -25.86 -16.88 19.13
CA GLY A 642 -26.21 -17.38 20.47
C GLY A 642 -25.66 -18.76 20.82
N SER A 643 -25.07 -19.49 19.86
CA SER A 643 -24.68 -20.90 20.05
C SER A 643 -23.26 -21.10 20.56
N GLN A 644 -22.42 -20.07 20.43
CA GLN A 644 -21.03 -20.06 20.87
C GLN A 644 -20.84 -18.81 21.75
N ARG A 645 -20.01 -18.85 22.79
CA ARG A 645 -19.81 -17.74 23.76
C ARG A 645 -19.15 -16.47 23.17
N ARG A 646 -19.51 -16.06 21.95
CA ARG A 646 -18.98 -14.92 21.19
C ARG A 646 -20.13 -13.97 20.83
N ASP A 647 -19.86 -12.67 20.83
CA ASP A 647 -20.86 -11.64 20.49
C ASP A 647 -21.08 -11.50 18.97
N LEU A 648 -20.17 -12.05 18.15
CA LEU A 648 -20.16 -11.98 16.69
C LEU A 648 -20.33 -13.37 16.04
N SER A 649 -20.86 -13.38 14.83
CA SER A 649 -21.03 -14.59 14.02
C SER A 649 -19.72 -14.98 13.36
N GLU A 650 -19.43 -16.29 13.30
CA GLU A 650 -18.22 -16.81 12.62
C GLU A 650 -18.39 -16.84 11.10
N LEU A 651 -19.60 -16.63 10.56
CA LEU A 651 -19.87 -16.74 9.13
C LEU A 651 -18.99 -15.80 8.28
N ALA A 652 -18.80 -14.55 8.72
CA ALA A 652 -18.01 -13.57 7.98
C ALA A 652 -16.56 -14.04 7.85
N ASP A 653 -15.93 -14.38 8.98
CA ASP A 653 -14.57 -14.92 9.05
C ASP A 653 -14.41 -16.18 8.17
N ARG A 654 -15.41 -17.08 8.19
CA ARG A 654 -15.38 -18.30 7.37
C ARG A 654 -15.55 -18.05 5.88
N VAL A 655 -16.36 -17.07 5.49
CA VAL A 655 -16.49 -16.68 4.08
C VAL A 655 -15.21 -15.98 3.62
N GLU A 656 -14.63 -15.12 4.46
CA GLU A 656 -13.35 -14.45 4.22
C GLU A 656 -12.21 -15.48 4.04
N GLU A 657 -12.22 -16.56 4.80
CA GLU A 657 -11.25 -17.67 4.66
C GLU A 657 -11.22 -18.32 3.28
N ILE A 658 -12.26 -18.22 2.45
CA ILE A 658 -12.28 -18.80 1.09
C ILE A 658 -12.32 -17.75 -0.02
N THR A 659 -12.88 -16.57 0.24
CA THR A 659 -12.91 -15.50 -0.76
C THR A 659 -11.51 -15.04 -1.11
N LYS A 660 -11.37 -14.56 -2.35
CA LYS A 660 -10.12 -14.00 -2.87
C LYS A 660 -9.64 -12.85 -1.99
N GLN A 661 -8.44 -12.98 -1.44
CA GLN A 661 -7.83 -11.94 -0.58
C GLN A 661 -7.01 -10.96 -1.44
N CYS A 662 -6.35 -11.46 -2.47
CA CYS A 662 -5.61 -10.62 -3.41
C CYS A 662 -6.54 -10.11 -4.53
N ILE A 663 -7.40 -9.13 -4.23
CA ILE A 663 -8.33 -8.55 -5.23
C ILE A 663 -7.60 -7.68 -6.24
N ARG A 664 -6.76 -6.74 -5.77
CA ARG A 664 -6.02 -5.78 -6.63
C ARG A 664 -4.53 -6.03 -6.59
N ALA A 665 -3.94 -5.87 -5.40
CA ALA A 665 -2.56 -6.20 -5.09
C ALA A 665 -2.45 -6.52 -3.60
N CYS A 666 -1.91 -7.69 -3.25
CA CYS A 666 -1.54 -8.03 -1.88
C CYS A 666 -0.08 -7.66 -1.57
N PRO A 667 0.31 -7.63 -0.27
CA PRO A 667 1.67 -7.33 0.16
C PRO A 667 2.75 -8.14 -0.54
N ASP A 668 2.49 -9.42 -0.78
CA ASP A 668 3.48 -10.32 -1.36
C ASP A 668 3.62 -10.14 -2.89
N CYS A 669 2.73 -9.40 -3.55
CA CYS A 669 2.66 -9.37 -5.01
C CYS A 669 3.08 -8.06 -5.68
N LEU A 670 2.88 -6.91 -5.04
CA LEU A 670 3.30 -5.58 -5.53
C LEU A 670 3.53 -4.56 -4.40
N GLU A 671 2.91 -4.72 -3.22
CA GLU A 671 3.09 -3.75 -2.14
C GLU A 671 4.53 -3.78 -1.60
N ARG A 672 5.15 -2.61 -1.47
CA ARG A 672 6.43 -2.43 -0.76
C ARG A 672 6.17 -1.60 0.50
N GLN A 673 7.01 -1.77 1.52
CA GLN A 673 6.81 -1.13 2.83
C GLN A 673 6.84 0.41 2.79
N ASP A 674 7.45 1.01 1.76
CA ASP A 674 7.59 2.45 1.58
C ASP A 674 6.94 2.90 0.26
N SER A 675 5.63 3.17 0.28
CA SER A 675 4.95 3.81 -0.85
C SER A 675 5.16 5.33 -0.86
N MET A 676 5.08 5.94 -2.05
CA MET A 676 5.44 7.34 -2.33
C MET A 676 4.70 8.39 -1.48
N TYR A 677 3.54 8.05 -0.93
CA TYR A 677 2.83 8.91 0.00
C TYR A 677 2.45 8.15 1.25
N ALA A 678 2.55 8.83 2.39
CA ALA A 678 2.47 8.20 3.69
C ALA A 678 1.14 7.54 4.05
N TYR A 679 0.07 7.78 3.28
CA TYR A 679 -1.27 7.40 3.72
C TYR A 679 -1.75 6.08 3.12
N ARG A 680 -2.09 5.16 4.02
CA ARG A 680 -2.30 3.72 3.78
C ARG A 680 -3.33 3.37 2.70
N TYR A 681 -4.23 4.27 2.31
CA TYR A 681 -5.22 3.96 1.27
C TYR A 681 -4.59 3.81 -0.11
N GLN A 682 -3.45 4.44 -0.39
CA GLN A 682 -2.83 4.39 -1.71
C GLN A 682 -2.29 3.01 -2.08
N ASN A 683 -1.85 2.22 -1.10
CA ASN A 683 -1.50 0.82 -1.34
C ASN A 683 -2.72 0.03 -1.86
N GLN A 684 -3.93 0.44 -1.51
CA GLN A 684 -5.16 -0.15 -2.03
C GLN A 684 -5.50 0.31 -3.46
N MET A 685 -4.78 1.29 -4.01
CA MET A 685 -4.91 1.72 -5.40
C MET A 685 -4.06 0.87 -6.35
N LEU A 686 -3.05 0.15 -5.87
CA LEU A 686 -2.26 -0.76 -6.70
C LEU A 686 -3.17 -1.83 -7.32
N ASP A 687 -3.17 -1.97 -8.65
CA ASP A 687 -3.93 -2.99 -9.35
C ASP A 687 -3.04 -3.79 -10.31
N LYS A 688 -2.76 -5.02 -9.91
CA LYS A 688 -1.90 -5.93 -10.65
C LYS A 688 -2.55 -6.48 -11.91
N ARG A 689 -3.88 -6.59 -11.93
CA ARG A 689 -4.61 -7.12 -13.10
C ARG A 689 -4.57 -6.11 -14.22
N LEU A 690 -4.72 -4.83 -13.90
CA LEU A 690 -4.50 -3.74 -14.84
C LEU A 690 -3.06 -3.79 -15.39
N LEU A 691 -2.07 -3.86 -14.51
CA LEU A 691 -0.67 -3.90 -14.91
C LEU A 691 -0.35 -5.10 -15.82
N GLN A 692 -0.77 -6.31 -15.44
CA GLN A 692 -0.56 -7.52 -16.23
C GLN A 692 -1.25 -7.41 -17.60
N ALA A 693 -2.49 -6.94 -17.64
CA ALA A 693 -3.24 -6.78 -18.88
C ALA A 693 -2.61 -5.74 -19.81
N SER A 694 -2.05 -4.65 -19.27
CA SER A 694 -1.35 -3.64 -20.06
C SER A 694 0.01 -4.12 -20.58
N LEU A 695 0.76 -4.90 -19.80
CA LEU A 695 2.11 -5.36 -20.19
C LEU A 695 2.13 -6.55 -21.14
N SER A 696 1.13 -7.45 -21.09
CA SER A 696 1.03 -8.55 -22.06
C SER A 696 1.03 -8.06 -23.52
N GLU A 697 0.60 -6.83 -23.77
CA GLU A 697 0.58 -6.21 -25.10
C GLU A 697 1.97 -5.81 -25.62
N VAL A 698 2.90 -5.52 -24.72
CA VAL A 698 4.27 -5.10 -25.02
C VAL A 698 5.15 -6.33 -25.31
N ILE A 699 4.85 -7.45 -24.66
CA ILE A 699 5.72 -8.66 -24.64
C ILE A 699 5.30 -9.71 -25.69
N GLU A 700 4.08 -9.64 -26.24
CA GLU A 700 3.62 -10.52 -27.32
C GLU A 700 3.93 -10.01 -28.75
N VAL A 701 4.56 -8.84 -28.88
CA VAL A 701 5.12 -8.31 -30.14
C VAL A 701 6.57 -8.76 -30.27
#